data_AF-A0A0N4WV41-F1
#
_entry.id   AF-A0A0N4WV41-F1
#
_cell.length_a   1.000
_cell.length_b   1.000
_cell.length_c   1.000
_cell.angle_alpha   90.00
_cell.angle_beta   90.00
_cell.angle_gamma   90.00
#
_symmetry.space_group_name_H-M   'P 1'
#
loop_
_entity.id
_entity.type
_entity.pdbx_description
1 polymer ?
#
loop_
_entity_poly.entity_id
_entity_poly.type
_entity_poly.pdbx_seq_one_letter_code
_entity_poly.pdbx_strand_id
1 'polypeptide(L)'
;MSDLELSQACAGDLVFLAKETSACSFERAVSDVASSPYYHVAIVGRDKRLLHASTRGVLSQSLEEFLNEYEPHRMEIVHVKAPEKAKRDAAAFAESKVGMPYNDIFTPNRINSQGQESYYCSQLITEAYDGAVHFPEHKLNFKDKDGDFLEYWLKYYRERGIDIPQDDQGSHPASLRRSPLLDMKLTRHLQKKILNCKNVTNALHYIGGAAVRLTTGKKFQVIEPRSALTEIVGSTLTECHAATPDEVDRAVATAQEAQKTWSKMGWLERGLVLRNVAKLLREHCEVIARWECIDSGKPITEARMDVLSCVDTFNYYGGAIYSQAGQHIPLGIERFAYTKREPLGVVGCIGTWNYPIQTCSWKVAPALACGNAVVYKPSPLAPISAVILAQILQLAGLPEGTFNVIQGDAETGQALVLHPLVKKVSFTGAVPTGKKIMQDCAARNVKPITLELGGKASLIIFEDADIESAVAGAMMANFYSQGQVCTNASKVLVHRSVEDNFVASLREKTKAMKIGDPLEETTRVGAHISREHMEKVKKYIDGAKAAGARVICGGEPVQVNGLEAGFYLSPCILSNIRKDMDVYREEIFGSVLLIIPFDTEEEAIGIANDTTLGLAAGLFTKDLARAHRVADRLHAGNVYVNTYNDVSPFVPFGGYGDSGFGRENGVAALEHYSQIKSVFVSIASKLENPFK
;
A
#
# COMPACT_ATOMS: atom_id res chain seq x y z
N MET A 1 15.50 -14.39 -8.83
CA MET A 1 15.48 -14.02 -10.25
C MET A 1 15.86 -15.28 -11.01
N SER A 2 15.18 -15.65 -12.10
CA SER A 2 15.36 -16.97 -12.72
C SER A 2 15.60 -16.85 -14.22
N ASP A 3 16.33 -17.81 -14.80
CA ASP A 3 16.59 -18.00 -16.24
C ASP A 3 15.34 -17.99 -17.15
N LEU A 4 14.13 -17.95 -16.56
CA LEU A 4 12.84 -17.77 -17.24
C LEU A 4 12.79 -16.48 -18.09
N GLU A 5 13.47 -15.39 -17.71
CA GLU A 5 13.43 -14.13 -18.49
C GLU A 5 14.18 -14.26 -19.83
N LEU A 6 15.34 -14.95 -19.84
CA LEU A 6 16.08 -15.23 -21.08
C LEU A 6 15.43 -16.33 -21.95
N SER A 7 14.46 -17.07 -21.41
CA SER A 7 13.69 -18.03 -22.21
C SER A 7 12.90 -17.36 -23.34
N GLN A 8 12.57 -16.06 -23.20
CA GLN A 8 11.85 -15.26 -24.20
C GLN A 8 12.78 -14.53 -25.19
N ALA A 9 14.09 -14.49 -24.91
CA ALA A 9 15.10 -13.92 -25.80
C ALA A 9 15.49 -14.92 -26.90
N CYS A 10 16.07 -14.45 -28.01
CA CYS A 10 16.71 -15.26 -29.05
C CYS A 10 18.23 -15.01 -29.06
N ALA A 11 19.01 -15.94 -29.62
CA ALA A 11 20.43 -15.68 -29.85
C ALA A 11 20.58 -14.44 -30.74
N GLY A 12 21.46 -13.52 -30.35
CA GLY A 12 21.66 -12.22 -30.99
C GLY A 12 20.73 -11.10 -30.50
N ASP A 13 19.73 -11.37 -29.65
CA ASP A 13 19.04 -10.27 -28.97
C ASP A 13 20.01 -9.50 -28.07
N LEU A 14 19.73 -8.23 -27.80
CA LEU A 14 20.58 -7.37 -26.98
C LEU A 14 19.95 -7.13 -25.62
N VAL A 15 20.78 -7.02 -24.59
CA VAL A 15 20.38 -6.68 -23.23
C VAL A 15 21.02 -5.37 -22.83
N PHE A 16 20.21 -4.33 -22.66
CA PHE A 16 20.64 -3.01 -22.21
C PHE A 16 20.43 -2.85 -20.72
N LEU A 17 21.41 -2.26 -20.04
CA LEU A 17 21.34 -1.91 -18.63
C LEU A 17 21.21 -0.39 -18.46
N ALA A 18 20.31 0.02 -17.57
CA ALA A 18 20.09 1.42 -17.26
C ALA A 18 20.12 1.68 -15.74
N LYS A 19 20.64 2.86 -15.35
CA LYS A 19 20.63 3.35 -13.95
C LYS A 19 20.05 4.76 -13.90
N GLU A 20 19.20 5.02 -12.90
CA GLU A 20 18.64 6.37 -12.66
C GLU A 20 19.63 7.29 -11.94
N THR A 21 20.44 6.73 -11.04
CA THR A 21 21.56 7.40 -10.38
C THR A 21 22.71 6.41 -10.22
N SER A 22 23.92 6.77 -10.66
CA SER A 22 25.11 5.93 -10.44
C SER A 22 25.99 6.46 -9.30
N ALA A 23 26.46 5.56 -8.44
CA ALA A 23 27.49 5.81 -7.43
C ALA A 23 28.92 5.60 -7.97
N CYS A 24 29.07 4.96 -9.13
CA CYS A 24 30.36 4.72 -9.77
C CYS A 24 30.73 5.92 -10.64
N SER A 25 31.92 6.49 -10.42
CA SER A 25 32.40 7.66 -11.17
C SER A 25 32.54 7.39 -12.67
N PHE A 26 32.92 6.17 -13.07
CA PHE A 26 33.02 5.75 -14.47
C PHE A 26 31.66 5.70 -15.16
N GLU A 27 30.69 4.96 -14.60
CA GLU A 27 29.34 4.83 -15.18
C GLU A 27 28.63 6.18 -15.29
N ARG A 28 28.83 7.06 -14.30
CA ARG A 28 28.32 8.43 -14.32
C ARG A 28 28.95 9.23 -15.47
N ALA A 29 30.28 9.20 -15.61
CA ALA A 29 30.97 9.87 -16.70
C ALA A 29 30.56 9.38 -18.10
N VAL A 30 30.24 8.09 -18.25
CA VAL A 30 29.70 7.51 -19.49
C VAL A 30 28.25 7.98 -19.75
N SER A 31 27.42 8.05 -18.72
CA SER A 31 26.01 8.44 -18.87
C SER A 31 25.83 9.94 -19.15
N ASP A 32 26.67 10.77 -18.52
CA ASP A 32 26.61 12.24 -18.59
C ASP A 32 26.88 12.76 -20.02
N VAL A 33 27.85 12.17 -20.73
CA VAL A 33 28.23 12.59 -22.10
C VAL A 33 27.15 12.34 -23.15
N ALA A 34 26.22 11.41 -22.88
CA ALA A 34 25.13 11.06 -23.78
C ALA A 34 23.75 11.50 -23.27
N SER A 35 23.70 12.10 -22.07
CA SER A 35 22.46 12.47 -21.36
C SER A 35 21.42 11.33 -21.38
N SER A 36 21.87 10.11 -21.05
CA SER A 36 21.09 8.89 -21.19
C SER A 36 21.29 7.96 -19.98
N PRO A 37 20.26 7.20 -19.55
CA PRO A 37 20.39 6.29 -18.42
C PRO A 37 21.13 4.98 -18.77
N TYR A 38 21.34 4.68 -20.05
CA TYR A 38 22.00 3.45 -20.52
C TYR A 38 23.52 3.57 -20.49
N TYR A 39 24.17 2.67 -19.76
CA TYR A 39 25.63 2.68 -19.56
C TYR A 39 26.31 1.38 -19.99
N HIS A 40 25.54 0.32 -20.28
CA HIS A 40 26.10 -0.99 -20.65
C HIS A 40 25.17 -1.79 -21.57
N VAL A 41 25.74 -2.69 -22.38
CA VAL A 41 25.01 -3.57 -23.29
C VAL A 41 25.67 -4.94 -23.39
N ALA A 42 24.88 -5.99 -23.53
CA ALA A 42 25.30 -7.37 -23.80
C ALA A 42 24.53 -7.96 -24.99
N ILE A 43 25.06 -9.02 -25.60
CA ILE A 43 24.39 -9.85 -26.62
C ILE A 43 24.06 -11.23 -26.04
N VAL A 44 22.88 -11.73 -26.34
CA VAL A 44 22.42 -13.06 -25.91
C VAL A 44 23.09 -14.14 -26.76
N GLY A 45 23.86 -15.01 -26.12
CA GLY A 45 24.55 -16.14 -26.72
C GLY A 45 23.61 -17.28 -27.13
N ARG A 46 24.16 -18.28 -27.84
CA ARG A 46 23.40 -19.45 -28.32
C ARG A 46 22.94 -20.36 -27.18
N ASP A 47 23.66 -20.35 -26.08
CA ASP A 47 23.41 -21.12 -24.85
C ASP A 47 22.60 -20.34 -23.79
N LYS A 48 22.03 -19.19 -24.16
CA LYS A 48 21.31 -18.27 -23.25
C LYS A 48 22.18 -17.64 -22.16
N ARG A 49 23.49 -17.55 -22.36
CA ARG A 49 24.36 -16.69 -21.55
C ARG A 49 24.48 -15.30 -22.19
N LEU A 50 24.87 -14.32 -21.39
CA LEU A 50 25.09 -12.95 -21.82
C LEU A 50 26.58 -12.73 -22.12
N LEU A 51 26.85 -12.25 -23.34
CA LEU A 51 28.20 -11.97 -23.84
C LEU A 51 28.39 -10.45 -23.87
N HIS A 52 29.42 -9.95 -23.20
CA HIS A 52 29.70 -8.52 -23.15
C HIS A 52 31.16 -8.25 -22.81
N ALA A 53 31.64 -7.06 -23.16
CA ALA A 53 32.93 -6.58 -22.69
C ALA A 53 32.78 -5.80 -21.38
N SER A 54 33.68 -6.03 -20.43
CA SER A 54 33.76 -5.40 -19.12
C SER A 54 35.21 -5.00 -18.84
N THR A 55 35.50 -4.29 -17.75
CA THR A 55 36.88 -4.00 -17.33
C THR A 55 37.73 -5.26 -17.09
N ARG A 56 37.12 -6.45 -16.99
CA ARG A 56 37.79 -7.76 -16.89
C ARG A 56 38.00 -8.45 -18.24
N GLY A 57 37.65 -7.80 -19.35
CA GLY A 57 37.63 -8.34 -20.70
C GLY A 57 36.24 -8.78 -21.17
N VAL A 58 36.19 -9.52 -22.27
CA VAL A 58 34.96 -10.09 -22.83
C VAL A 58 34.58 -11.35 -22.06
N LEU A 59 33.37 -11.37 -21.49
CA LEU A 59 32.87 -12.41 -20.60
C LEU A 59 31.64 -13.10 -21.17
N SER A 60 31.36 -14.31 -20.66
CA SER A 60 30.10 -15.04 -20.82
C SER A 60 29.50 -15.34 -19.45
N GLN A 61 28.39 -14.69 -19.11
CA GLN A 61 27.78 -14.75 -17.77
C GLN A 61 26.34 -15.26 -17.83
N SER A 62 25.88 -15.88 -16.74
CA SER A 62 24.45 -16.06 -16.51
C SER A 62 23.77 -14.70 -16.29
N LEU A 63 22.44 -14.66 -16.44
CA LEU A 63 21.69 -13.43 -16.16
C LEU A 63 21.88 -12.98 -14.71
N GLU A 64 21.90 -13.91 -13.76
CA GLU A 64 22.08 -13.60 -12.33
C GLU A 64 23.45 -12.99 -12.04
N GLU A 65 24.54 -13.59 -12.54
CA GLU A 65 25.90 -13.06 -12.39
C GLU A 65 26.00 -11.65 -12.98
N PHE A 66 25.46 -11.46 -14.18
CA PHE A 66 25.44 -10.17 -14.87
C PHE A 66 24.68 -9.11 -14.07
N LEU A 67 23.46 -9.42 -13.61
CA LEU A 67 22.67 -8.46 -12.83
C LEU A 67 23.30 -8.13 -11.47
N ASN A 68 23.92 -9.11 -10.81
CA ASN A 68 24.59 -8.89 -9.52
C ASN A 68 25.84 -8.03 -9.65
N GLU A 69 26.61 -8.18 -10.73
CA GLU A 69 27.82 -7.39 -10.95
C GLU A 69 27.51 -5.94 -11.30
N TYR A 70 26.54 -5.71 -12.20
CA TYR A 70 26.26 -4.37 -12.72
C TYR A 70 25.21 -3.61 -11.91
N GLU A 71 24.43 -4.30 -11.07
CA GLU A 71 23.35 -3.76 -10.23
C GLU A 71 22.48 -2.68 -10.93
N PRO A 72 21.84 -2.98 -12.07
CA PRO A 72 21.07 -1.99 -12.81
C PRO A 72 19.77 -1.63 -12.07
N HIS A 73 19.19 -0.46 -12.36
CA HIS A 73 17.82 -0.14 -11.95
C HIS A 73 16.79 -0.67 -12.95
N ARG A 74 17.21 -0.81 -14.21
CA ARG A 74 16.37 -1.32 -15.30
C ARG A 74 17.22 -2.17 -16.24
N MET A 75 16.62 -3.26 -16.71
CA MET A 75 17.15 -4.08 -17.80
C MET A 75 16.13 -4.11 -18.93
N GLU A 76 16.62 -4.01 -20.17
CA GLU A 76 15.81 -4.11 -21.38
C GLU A 76 16.35 -5.20 -22.27
N ILE A 77 15.52 -6.17 -22.64
CA ILE A 77 15.81 -7.13 -23.70
C ILE A 77 15.18 -6.60 -24.98
N VAL A 78 16.00 -6.39 -26.01
CA VAL A 78 15.55 -5.86 -27.29
C VAL A 78 15.93 -6.80 -28.43
N HIS A 79 15.02 -6.90 -29.39
CA HIS A 79 15.20 -7.66 -30.60
C HIS A 79 15.92 -6.85 -31.67
N VAL A 80 16.88 -7.44 -32.36
CA VAL A 80 17.50 -6.83 -33.54
C VAL A 80 16.73 -7.24 -34.80
N LYS A 81 16.24 -6.28 -35.58
CA LYS A 81 15.60 -6.48 -36.89
C LYS A 81 16.64 -6.89 -37.93
N ALA A 82 17.05 -8.15 -37.90
CA ALA A 82 18.01 -8.74 -38.81
C ALA A 82 17.61 -10.18 -39.17
N PRO A 83 18.09 -10.73 -40.31
CA PRO A 83 17.90 -12.14 -40.63
C PRO A 83 18.37 -13.05 -39.50
N GLU A 84 17.64 -14.14 -39.23
CA GLU A 84 18.00 -15.10 -38.15
C GLU A 84 19.44 -15.60 -38.25
N LYS A 85 19.94 -15.79 -39.47
CA LYS A 85 21.33 -16.16 -39.72
C LYS A 85 22.30 -15.10 -39.16
N ALA A 86 22.07 -13.83 -39.46
CA ALA A 86 22.92 -12.73 -38.99
C ALA A 86 22.96 -12.63 -37.47
N LYS A 87 21.84 -12.85 -36.79
CA LYS A 87 21.79 -12.84 -35.31
C LYS A 87 22.56 -14.00 -34.69
N ARG A 88 22.49 -15.20 -35.30
CA ARG A 88 23.27 -16.36 -34.87
C ARG A 88 24.76 -16.15 -35.11
N ASP A 89 25.12 -15.56 -36.25
CA ASP A 89 26.51 -15.25 -36.61
C ASP A 89 27.08 -14.18 -35.65
N ALA A 90 26.30 -13.16 -35.30
CA ALA A 90 26.68 -12.14 -34.31
C ALA A 90 26.90 -12.74 -32.91
N ALA A 91 26.00 -13.62 -32.45
CA ALA A 91 26.20 -14.34 -31.19
C ALA A 91 27.47 -15.21 -31.22
N ALA A 92 27.69 -15.96 -32.31
CA ALA A 92 28.89 -16.80 -32.47
C ALA A 92 30.19 -15.96 -32.53
N PHE A 93 30.14 -14.79 -33.17
CA PHE A 93 31.25 -13.85 -33.15
C PHE A 93 31.57 -13.41 -31.72
N ALA A 94 30.57 -12.93 -30.97
CA ALA A 94 30.79 -12.50 -29.59
C ALA A 94 31.30 -13.64 -28.69
N GLU A 95 30.83 -14.88 -28.88
CA GLU A 95 31.35 -16.07 -28.19
C GLU A 95 32.84 -16.30 -28.49
N SER A 96 33.26 -16.13 -29.75
CA SER A 96 34.67 -16.28 -30.17
C SER A 96 35.62 -15.25 -29.56
N LYS A 97 35.08 -14.12 -29.08
CA LYS A 97 35.85 -13.04 -28.45
C LYS A 97 35.94 -13.17 -26.92
N VAL A 98 35.28 -14.15 -26.30
CA VAL A 98 35.38 -14.38 -24.85
C VAL A 98 36.85 -14.58 -24.44
N GLY A 99 37.29 -13.83 -23.43
CA GLY A 99 38.68 -13.77 -22.97
C GLY A 99 39.53 -12.66 -23.60
N MET A 100 39.02 -11.94 -24.61
CA MET A 100 39.72 -10.76 -25.16
C MET A 100 39.76 -9.60 -24.15
N PRO A 101 40.83 -8.77 -24.15
CA PRO A 101 40.96 -7.60 -23.29
C PRO A 101 39.85 -6.54 -23.45
N TYR A 102 39.67 -5.72 -22.43
CA TYR A 102 38.78 -4.55 -22.46
C TYR A 102 39.42 -3.39 -23.22
N ASN A 103 38.64 -2.69 -24.04
CA ASN A 103 39.10 -1.45 -24.66
C ASN A 103 38.99 -0.32 -23.62
N ASP A 104 40.07 -0.11 -22.88
CA ASP A 104 40.12 0.86 -21.78
C ASP A 104 40.31 2.30 -22.26
N ILE A 105 40.67 2.53 -23.51
CA ILE A 105 40.90 3.87 -24.06
C ILE A 105 39.91 4.25 -25.16
N PHE A 106 38.90 3.39 -25.37
CA PHE A 106 37.77 3.58 -26.28
C PHE A 106 38.16 3.83 -27.74
N THR A 107 39.32 3.35 -28.18
CA THR A 107 39.83 3.62 -29.53
C THR A 107 38.95 3.03 -30.65
N PRO A 108 38.82 3.72 -31.81
CA PRO A 108 38.08 3.21 -32.97
C PRO A 108 38.65 1.90 -33.54
N ASN A 109 39.98 1.76 -33.49
CA ASN A 109 40.68 0.61 -34.03
C ASN A 109 40.66 -0.63 -33.12
N ARG A 110 39.93 -0.57 -31.99
CA ARG A 110 39.75 -1.68 -31.03
C ARG A 110 41.08 -2.12 -30.40
N ILE A 111 42.01 -1.18 -30.20
CA ILE A 111 43.32 -1.42 -29.59
C ILE A 111 43.36 -0.75 -28.21
N ASN A 112 43.58 -1.51 -27.14
CA ASN A 112 43.66 -0.96 -25.79
C ASN A 112 44.98 -0.23 -25.52
N SER A 113 45.16 0.32 -24.32
CA SER A 113 46.39 1.02 -23.93
C SER A 113 47.66 0.16 -23.95
N GLN A 114 47.52 -1.16 -24.05
CA GLN A 114 48.62 -2.13 -24.10
C GLN A 114 48.92 -2.61 -25.52
N GLY A 115 48.26 -2.05 -26.54
CA GLY A 115 48.47 -2.44 -27.94
C GLY A 115 47.80 -3.76 -28.32
N GLN A 116 46.84 -4.24 -27.52
CA GLN A 116 46.14 -5.51 -27.75
C GLN A 116 44.77 -5.26 -28.39
N GLU A 117 44.34 -6.17 -29.27
CA GLU A 117 42.94 -6.22 -29.74
C GLU A 117 42.01 -6.33 -28.53
N SER A 118 40.96 -5.51 -28.50
CA SER A 118 40.14 -5.30 -27.33
C SER A 118 38.77 -4.75 -27.69
N TYR A 119 37.80 -4.86 -26.78
CA TYR A 119 36.44 -4.40 -27.05
C TYR A 119 35.86 -3.60 -25.88
N TYR A 120 35.15 -2.52 -26.19
CA TYR A 120 34.16 -1.92 -25.28
C TYR A 120 32.79 -2.55 -25.52
N CYS A 121 31.88 -2.50 -24.53
CA CYS A 121 30.62 -3.24 -24.58
C CYS A 121 29.81 -2.96 -25.86
N SER A 122 29.67 -1.69 -26.27
CA SER A 122 28.98 -1.34 -27.51
C SER A 122 29.79 -1.63 -28.78
N GLN A 123 31.13 -1.61 -28.72
CA GLN A 123 31.98 -1.94 -29.87
C GLN A 123 31.88 -3.43 -30.22
N LEU A 124 31.79 -4.29 -29.19
CA LEU A 124 31.56 -5.72 -29.39
C LEU A 124 30.26 -5.96 -30.17
N ILE A 125 29.21 -5.18 -29.88
CA ILE A 125 27.92 -5.29 -30.57
C ILE A 125 28.01 -4.79 -32.01
N THR A 126 28.60 -3.62 -32.24
CA THR A 126 28.71 -3.07 -33.59
C THR A 126 29.53 -3.97 -34.50
N GLU A 127 30.62 -4.54 -33.98
CA GLU A 127 31.47 -5.45 -34.75
C GLU A 127 30.78 -6.79 -35.02
N ALA A 128 30.07 -7.35 -34.02
CA ALA A 128 29.35 -8.62 -34.18
C ALA A 128 28.30 -8.58 -35.30
N TYR A 129 27.75 -7.39 -35.56
CA TYR A 129 26.73 -7.16 -36.58
C TYR A 129 27.26 -6.53 -37.86
N ASP A 130 28.57 -6.31 -37.98
CA ASP A 130 29.18 -5.67 -39.14
C ASP A 130 28.85 -6.44 -40.43
N GLY A 131 28.59 -5.69 -41.50
CA GLY A 131 28.13 -6.23 -42.79
C GLY A 131 26.69 -6.77 -42.84
N ALA A 132 25.98 -6.90 -41.71
CA ALA A 132 24.59 -7.37 -41.67
C ALA A 132 23.59 -6.30 -41.21
N VAL A 133 23.97 -5.47 -40.22
CA VAL A 133 23.14 -4.42 -39.65
C VAL A 133 24.01 -3.19 -39.43
N HIS A 134 23.56 -2.03 -39.92
CA HIS A 134 24.27 -0.78 -39.70
C HIS A 134 23.61 0.01 -38.55
N PHE A 135 24.25 0.01 -37.37
CA PHE A 135 23.81 0.83 -36.25
C PHE A 135 24.16 2.32 -36.49
N PRO A 136 23.43 3.27 -35.88
CA PRO A 136 23.72 4.69 -36.03
C PRO A 136 25.18 5.02 -35.67
N GLU A 137 25.87 5.73 -36.56
CA GLU A 137 27.21 6.23 -36.30
C GLU A 137 27.25 7.05 -35.00
N HIS A 138 28.31 6.87 -34.23
CA HIS A 138 28.53 7.61 -33.00
C HIS A 138 29.96 8.12 -32.98
N LYS A 139 30.12 9.42 -32.73
CA LYS A 139 31.42 10.00 -32.40
C LYS A 139 31.64 9.94 -30.91
N LEU A 140 32.82 9.55 -30.48
CA LEU A 140 33.19 9.55 -29.07
C LEU A 140 33.05 10.96 -28.51
N ASN A 141 32.29 11.08 -27.43
CA ASN A 141 32.09 12.33 -26.72
C ASN A 141 32.51 12.19 -25.26
N PHE A 142 33.36 13.11 -24.80
CA PHE A 142 33.86 13.19 -23.43
C PHE A 142 33.53 14.54 -22.77
N LYS A 143 32.70 15.34 -23.45
CA LYS A 143 32.21 16.64 -22.98
C LYS A 143 30.80 16.53 -22.43
N ASP A 144 30.49 17.39 -21.46
CA ASP A 144 29.14 17.54 -20.95
C ASP A 144 28.24 18.33 -21.92
N LYS A 145 27.01 18.63 -21.47
CA LYS A 145 26.01 19.39 -22.23
C LYS A 145 26.41 20.85 -22.49
N ASP A 146 27.31 21.39 -21.66
CA ASP A 146 27.77 22.78 -21.71
C ASP A 146 29.03 22.90 -22.60
N GLY A 147 29.57 21.77 -23.06
CA GLY A 147 30.69 21.69 -24.01
C GLY A 147 32.05 21.52 -23.34
N ASP A 148 32.09 21.38 -22.03
CA ASP A 148 33.31 21.24 -21.24
C ASP A 148 33.67 19.77 -21.05
N PHE A 149 34.97 19.46 -21.07
CA PHE A 149 35.43 18.10 -20.78
C PHE A 149 35.13 17.74 -19.33
N LEU A 150 34.50 16.58 -19.11
CA LEU A 150 34.28 16.10 -17.75
C LEU A 150 35.63 15.84 -17.06
N GLU A 151 35.77 16.32 -15.82
CA GLU A 151 37.00 16.18 -15.01
C GLU A 151 37.46 14.71 -14.91
N TYR A 152 36.50 13.79 -14.85
CA TYR A 152 36.77 12.36 -14.87
C TYR A 152 37.61 11.94 -16.08
N TRP A 153 37.22 12.32 -17.29
CA TRP A 153 37.90 11.93 -18.53
C TRP A 153 39.26 12.60 -18.67
N LEU A 154 39.39 13.88 -18.26
CA LEU A 154 40.68 14.58 -18.21
C LEU A 154 41.69 13.83 -17.33
N LYS A 155 41.28 13.38 -16.15
CA LYS A 155 42.14 12.58 -15.27
C LYS A 155 42.43 11.20 -15.88
N TYR A 156 41.39 10.54 -16.40
CA TYR A 156 41.46 9.19 -16.95
C TYR A 156 42.49 9.03 -18.08
N TYR A 157 42.51 9.98 -19.03
CA TYR A 157 43.42 9.96 -20.17
C TYR A 157 44.81 10.52 -19.83
N ARG A 158 44.90 11.53 -18.94
CA ARG A 158 46.18 12.07 -18.46
C ARG A 158 47.04 11.00 -17.79
N GLU A 159 46.43 10.15 -16.94
CA GLU A 159 47.13 9.05 -16.26
C GLU A 159 47.70 8.00 -17.24
N ARG A 160 47.20 7.96 -18.48
CA ARG A 160 47.61 7.01 -19.53
C ARG A 160 48.54 7.62 -20.57
N GLY A 161 48.86 8.92 -20.46
CA GLY A 161 49.80 9.59 -21.37
C GLY A 161 49.33 9.68 -22.83
N ILE A 162 48.02 9.69 -23.04
CA ILE A 162 47.40 9.77 -24.37
C ILE A 162 46.34 10.87 -24.41
N ASP A 163 46.13 11.44 -25.58
CA ASP A 163 45.09 12.44 -25.81
C ASP A 163 43.69 11.83 -25.77
N ILE A 164 42.70 12.62 -25.34
CA ILE A 164 41.30 12.21 -25.34
C ILE A 164 40.86 12.09 -26.82
N PRO A 165 40.37 10.93 -27.29
CA PRO A 165 39.93 10.71 -28.67
C PRO A 165 38.54 11.32 -28.91
N GLN A 166 38.40 12.61 -28.61
CA GLN A 166 37.18 13.37 -28.81
C GLN A 166 36.87 13.48 -30.30
N ASP A 167 35.61 13.26 -30.67
CA ASP A 167 35.10 13.32 -32.05
C ASP A 167 35.56 12.21 -33.01
N ASP A 168 36.41 11.29 -32.54
CA ASP A 168 36.77 10.06 -33.26
C ASP A 168 35.57 9.13 -33.42
N GLN A 169 35.64 8.20 -34.39
CA GLN A 169 34.62 7.17 -34.55
C GLN A 169 34.57 6.25 -33.33
N GLY A 170 33.36 5.91 -32.89
CA GLY A 170 33.17 5.03 -31.76
C GLY A 170 31.76 4.45 -31.68
N SER A 171 31.41 3.96 -30.50
CA SER A 171 30.07 3.46 -30.22
C SER A 171 29.72 3.75 -28.76
N HIS A 172 28.43 3.93 -28.50
CA HIS A 172 27.92 4.13 -27.15
C HIS A 172 26.59 3.39 -27.00
N PRO A 173 26.31 2.74 -25.85
CA PRO A 173 25.06 2.01 -25.62
C PRO A 173 23.81 2.85 -25.94
N ALA A 174 23.80 4.13 -25.56
CA ALA A 174 22.70 5.05 -25.88
C ALA A 174 22.49 5.26 -27.39
N SER A 175 23.56 5.32 -28.20
CA SER A 175 23.44 5.47 -29.66
C SER A 175 22.85 4.20 -30.28
N LEU A 176 23.36 3.04 -29.88
CA LEU A 176 22.83 1.74 -30.31
C LEU A 176 21.35 1.60 -29.97
N ARG A 177 20.98 1.94 -28.73
CA ARG A 177 19.61 1.83 -28.22
C ARG A 177 18.61 2.71 -28.95
N ARG A 178 19.05 3.83 -29.54
CA ARG A 178 18.24 4.74 -30.38
C ARG A 178 18.03 4.23 -31.81
N SER A 179 18.67 3.13 -32.20
CA SER A 179 18.53 2.56 -33.54
C SER A 179 17.08 2.15 -33.83
N PRO A 180 16.51 2.51 -35.00
CA PRO A 180 15.18 2.06 -35.41
C PRO A 180 15.11 0.55 -35.71
N LEU A 181 16.28 -0.11 -35.75
CA LEU A 181 16.45 -1.54 -35.99
C LEU A 181 16.24 -2.38 -34.73
N LEU A 182 15.93 -1.75 -33.58
CA LEU A 182 15.69 -2.44 -32.32
C LEU A 182 14.22 -2.39 -31.92
N ASP A 183 13.62 -3.55 -31.66
CA ASP A 183 12.26 -3.66 -31.10
C ASP A 183 12.31 -4.08 -29.63
N MET A 184 11.54 -3.42 -28.79
CA MET A 184 11.44 -3.78 -27.37
C MET A 184 10.75 -5.13 -27.21
N LYS A 185 11.39 -6.09 -26.52
CA LYS A 185 10.75 -7.34 -26.11
C LYS A 185 10.31 -7.33 -24.66
N LEU A 186 11.20 -6.90 -23.78
CA LEU A 186 10.97 -6.91 -22.34
C LEU A 186 11.67 -5.73 -21.69
N THR A 187 10.96 -5.04 -20.81
CA THR A 187 11.56 -4.08 -19.87
C THR A 187 11.31 -4.59 -18.46
N ARG A 188 12.36 -4.69 -17.66
CA ARG A 188 12.31 -5.11 -16.27
C ARG A 188 12.92 -4.05 -15.38
N HIS A 189 12.14 -3.52 -14.44
CA HIS A 189 12.66 -2.70 -13.36
C HIS A 189 13.24 -3.64 -12.30
N LEU A 190 14.53 -3.50 -12.04
CA LEU A 190 15.26 -4.32 -11.08
C LEU A 190 15.24 -3.60 -9.74
N GLN A 191 14.48 -4.16 -8.81
CA GLN A 191 14.43 -3.64 -7.45
C GLN A 191 15.78 -3.87 -6.76
N LYS A 192 16.56 -2.81 -6.58
CA LYS A 192 17.42 -2.74 -5.39
C LYS A 192 16.50 -2.83 -4.17
N LYS A 193 16.94 -3.53 -3.12
CA LYS A 193 16.24 -3.75 -1.84
C LYS A 193 16.02 -2.44 -1.05
N ILE A 194 15.40 -1.44 -1.66
CA ILE A 194 15.15 -0.13 -1.07
C ILE A 194 13.75 0.30 -1.51
N LEU A 195 12.87 0.47 -0.53
CA LEU A 195 11.57 1.10 -0.72
C LEU A 195 11.77 2.52 -1.27
N ASN A 196 11.30 2.80 -2.50
CA ASN A 196 11.40 4.13 -3.10
C ASN A 196 10.09 4.90 -2.98
N CYS A 197 9.94 5.65 -1.89
CA CYS A 197 8.77 6.50 -1.67
C CYS A 197 8.93 7.92 -2.24
N LYS A 198 10.07 8.30 -2.85
CA LYS A 198 10.31 9.68 -3.30
C LYS A 198 9.36 10.11 -4.43
N ASN A 199 8.98 9.16 -5.27
CA ASN A 199 8.20 9.39 -6.49
C ASN A 199 6.82 8.71 -6.43
N VAL A 200 6.33 8.35 -5.24
CA VAL A 200 5.06 7.61 -5.10
C VAL A 200 3.87 8.40 -5.69
N THR A 201 3.95 9.73 -5.68
CA THR A 201 2.93 10.63 -6.24
C THR A 201 2.92 10.69 -7.78
N ASN A 202 3.92 10.12 -8.47
CA ASN A 202 3.96 10.08 -9.94
C ASN A 202 2.96 9.09 -10.54
N ALA A 203 2.63 8.03 -9.78
CA ALA A 203 1.74 6.96 -10.21
C ALA A 203 1.08 6.33 -8.98
N LEU A 204 -0.22 6.59 -8.80
CA LEU A 204 -0.97 6.14 -7.63
C LEU A 204 -1.73 4.83 -7.87
N HIS A 205 -1.76 4.28 -9.08
CA HIS A 205 -2.23 2.91 -9.30
C HIS A 205 -1.06 1.95 -9.19
N TYR A 206 -1.34 0.72 -8.80
CA TYR A 206 -0.35 -0.34 -8.75
C TYR A 206 -0.96 -1.63 -9.27
N ILE A 207 -0.55 -2.07 -10.46
CA ILE A 207 -1.17 -3.21 -11.16
C ILE A 207 -0.06 -4.11 -11.66
N GLY A 208 -0.18 -5.42 -11.43
CA GLY A 208 0.77 -6.41 -11.97
C GLY A 208 2.22 -6.23 -11.49
N GLY A 209 2.42 -5.69 -10.29
CA GLY A 209 3.76 -5.48 -9.73
C GLY A 209 4.44 -4.18 -10.15
N ALA A 210 3.73 -3.25 -10.78
CA ALA A 210 4.27 -1.95 -11.18
C ALA A 210 3.35 -0.79 -10.82
N ALA A 211 3.94 0.37 -10.52
CA ALA A 211 3.19 1.61 -10.42
C ALA A 211 2.71 2.05 -11.82
N VAL A 212 1.43 2.34 -11.96
CA VAL A 212 0.79 2.66 -13.24
C VAL A 212 0.21 4.06 -13.21
N ARG A 213 0.52 4.84 -14.26
CA ARG A 213 -0.12 6.13 -14.53
C ARG A 213 -1.19 5.93 -15.60
N LEU A 214 -2.45 6.14 -15.21
CA LEU A 214 -3.56 6.16 -16.16
C LEU A 214 -3.66 7.52 -16.83
N THR A 215 -4.10 7.52 -18.10
CA THR A 215 -4.33 8.72 -18.93
C THR A 215 -5.79 8.91 -19.30
N THR A 216 -6.67 7.98 -18.88
CA THR A 216 -8.10 7.93 -19.15
C THR A 216 -8.89 7.93 -17.84
N GLY A 217 -10.18 8.26 -17.89
CA GLY A 217 -11.02 8.37 -16.70
C GLY A 217 -11.01 9.77 -16.08
N LYS A 218 -11.92 9.99 -15.13
CA LYS A 218 -12.12 11.31 -14.49
C LYS A 218 -10.91 11.67 -13.63
N LYS A 219 -10.42 12.90 -13.78
CA LYS A 219 -9.35 13.45 -12.94
C LYS A 219 -9.87 13.84 -11.56
N PHE A 220 -9.05 13.64 -10.54
CA PHE A 220 -9.24 14.18 -9.20
C PHE A 220 -7.91 14.60 -8.59
N GLN A 221 -7.96 15.56 -7.68
CA GLN A 221 -6.80 16.08 -6.97
C GLN A 221 -6.61 15.31 -5.66
N VAL A 222 -5.34 15.00 -5.35
CA VAL A 222 -4.93 14.51 -4.04
C VAL A 222 -4.36 15.70 -3.28
N ILE A 223 -4.97 16.05 -2.15
CA ILE A 223 -4.69 17.28 -1.41
C ILE A 223 -3.95 16.93 -0.13
N GLU A 224 -2.88 17.66 0.18
CA GLU A 224 -2.22 17.58 1.49
C GLU A 224 -3.04 18.37 2.53
N PRO A 225 -3.61 17.73 3.58
CA PRO A 225 -4.49 18.41 4.52
C PRO A 225 -3.80 19.50 5.35
N ARG A 226 -2.50 19.31 5.61
CA ARG A 226 -1.63 20.26 6.31
C ARG A 226 -1.47 21.59 5.55
N SER A 227 -1.56 21.56 4.22
CA SER A 227 -1.39 22.69 3.28
C SER A 227 -0.06 23.46 3.45
N ALA A 228 1.07 22.80 3.20
CA ALA A 228 2.41 23.37 3.34
C ALA A 228 2.95 24.10 2.10
N LEU A 229 2.21 24.16 1.00
CA LEU A 229 2.58 25.00 -0.16
C LEU A 229 1.70 26.25 -0.17
N THR A 230 2.34 27.39 0.06
CA THR A 230 1.78 28.66 0.53
C THR A 230 0.98 29.46 -0.51
N GLU A 231 0.78 28.97 -1.73
CA GLU A 231 0.13 29.76 -2.79
C GLU A 231 -1.27 29.28 -3.20
N ILE A 232 -1.71 28.09 -2.76
CA ILE A 232 -3.05 27.56 -3.10
C ILE A 232 -3.65 26.87 -1.88
N VAL A 233 -4.91 27.20 -1.55
CA VAL A 233 -5.69 26.53 -0.49
C VAL A 233 -5.77 25.03 -0.78
N GLY A 234 -5.20 24.19 0.09
CA GLY A 234 -5.04 22.77 -0.18
C GLY A 234 -3.95 22.52 -1.22
N SER A 235 -2.70 22.38 -0.78
CA SER A 235 -1.60 22.10 -1.70
C SER A 235 -1.80 20.73 -2.36
N THR A 236 -2.05 20.74 -3.67
CA THR A 236 -2.25 19.51 -4.44
C THR A 236 -0.94 18.73 -4.47
N LEU A 237 -0.93 17.54 -3.86
CA LEU A 237 0.21 16.62 -3.90
C LEU A 237 0.43 16.08 -5.31
N THR A 238 -0.66 15.71 -5.98
CA THR A 238 -0.66 15.21 -7.36
C THR A 238 -2.09 15.20 -7.94
N GLU A 239 -2.18 15.04 -9.25
CA GLU A 239 -3.43 14.76 -9.95
C GLU A 239 -3.46 13.28 -10.36
N CYS A 240 -4.60 12.63 -10.14
CA CYS A 240 -4.80 11.23 -10.48
C CYS A 240 -6.02 11.05 -11.38
N HIS A 241 -5.91 10.15 -12.34
CA HIS A 241 -7.06 9.66 -13.10
C HIS A 241 -7.70 8.48 -12.38
N ALA A 242 -9.01 8.52 -12.17
CA ALA A 242 -9.77 7.39 -11.67
C ALA A 242 -9.75 6.22 -12.67
N ALA A 243 -9.62 5.00 -12.18
CA ALA A 243 -9.71 3.79 -12.98
C ALA A 243 -11.12 3.62 -13.53
N THR A 244 -11.24 3.53 -14.85
CA THR A 244 -12.48 3.23 -15.56
C THR A 244 -12.89 1.76 -15.34
N PRO A 245 -14.13 1.36 -15.69
CA PRO A 245 -14.51 -0.06 -15.65
C PRO A 245 -13.54 -1.00 -16.38
N ASP A 246 -12.97 -0.59 -17.51
CA ASP A 246 -11.98 -1.38 -18.25
C ASP A 246 -10.67 -1.53 -17.46
N GLU A 247 -10.24 -0.48 -16.76
CA GLU A 247 -9.05 -0.54 -15.90
C GLU A 247 -9.25 -1.45 -14.69
N VAL A 248 -10.47 -1.45 -14.14
CA VAL A 248 -10.86 -2.40 -13.10
C VAL A 248 -10.84 -3.83 -13.62
N ASP A 249 -11.36 -4.09 -14.82
CA ASP A 249 -11.32 -5.41 -15.46
C ASP A 249 -9.88 -5.90 -15.64
N ARG A 250 -8.96 -5.05 -16.14
CA ARG A 250 -7.53 -5.38 -16.25
C ARG A 250 -6.89 -5.74 -14.91
N ALA A 251 -7.17 -4.96 -13.86
CA ALA A 251 -6.64 -5.22 -12.53
C ALA A 251 -7.18 -6.53 -11.95
N VAL A 252 -8.47 -6.83 -12.13
CA VAL A 252 -9.08 -8.08 -11.66
C VAL A 252 -8.59 -9.29 -12.45
N ALA A 253 -8.43 -9.18 -13.77
CA ALA A 253 -7.86 -10.24 -14.60
C ALA A 253 -6.41 -10.57 -14.18
N THR A 254 -5.61 -9.52 -13.93
CA THR A 254 -4.25 -9.65 -13.40
C THR A 254 -4.24 -10.37 -12.04
N ALA A 255 -5.13 -9.98 -11.13
CA ALA A 255 -5.30 -10.63 -9.84
C ALA A 255 -5.70 -12.11 -9.97
N GLN A 256 -6.61 -12.41 -10.89
CA GLN A 256 -7.10 -13.77 -11.11
C GLN A 256 -6.02 -14.71 -11.63
N GLU A 257 -5.11 -14.23 -12.49
CA GLU A 257 -3.98 -15.02 -12.95
C GLU A 257 -2.96 -15.25 -11.84
N ALA A 258 -2.54 -14.19 -11.14
CA ALA A 258 -1.59 -14.27 -10.04
C ALA A 258 -2.07 -15.20 -8.90
N GLN A 259 -3.38 -15.18 -8.62
CA GLN A 259 -4.01 -16.02 -7.59
C GLN A 259 -3.78 -17.52 -7.80
N LYS A 260 -3.67 -17.99 -9.05
CA LYS A 260 -3.43 -19.40 -9.36
C LYS A 260 -2.08 -19.89 -8.83
N THR A 261 -1.08 -19.00 -8.82
CA THR A 261 0.24 -19.27 -8.26
C THR A 261 0.20 -19.13 -6.74
N TRP A 262 -0.34 -18.02 -6.24
CA TRP A 262 -0.37 -17.72 -4.80
C TRP A 262 -1.13 -18.78 -3.98
N SER A 263 -2.26 -19.26 -4.48
CA SER A 263 -3.08 -20.27 -3.79
C SER A 263 -2.43 -21.66 -3.72
N LYS A 264 -1.48 -21.96 -4.62
CA LYS A 264 -0.73 -23.22 -4.63
C LYS A 264 0.45 -23.24 -3.67
N MET A 265 0.92 -22.08 -3.22
CA MET A 265 1.97 -21.99 -2.20
C MET A 265 1.47 -22.57 -0.87
N GLY A 266 2.32 -23.31 -0.17
CA GLY A 266 2.01 -23.86 1.15
C GLY A 266 1.81 -22.77 2.20
N TRP A 267 1.17 -23.12 3.33
CA TRP A 267 0.89 -22.17 4.41
C TRP A 267 2.16 -21.56 5.01
N LEU A 268 3.24 -22.35 5.11
CA LEU A 268 4.55 -21.89 5.58
C LEU A 268 5.17 -20.85 4.64
N GLU A 269 5.05 -21.06 3.33
CA GLU A 269 5.58 -20.15 2.32
C GLU A 269 4.82 -18.82 2.33
N ARG A 270 3.48 -18.88 2.36
CA ARG A 270 2.64 -17.67 2.48
C ARG A 270 2.92 -16.93 3.78
N GLY A 271 3.01 -17.66 4.90
CA GLY A 271 3.32 -17.08 6.20
C GLY A 271 4.72 -16.45 6.28
N LEU A 272 5.71 -16.98 5.54
CA LEU A 272 7.03 -16.36 5.42
C LEU A 272 6.95 -15.00 4.69
N VAL A 273 6.23 -14.92 3.58
CA VAL A 273 6.02 -13.64 2.86
C VAL A 273 5.36 -12.61 3.78
N LEU A 274 4.29 -12.96 4.50
CA LEU A 274 3.61 -12.01 5.40
C LEU A 274 4.52 -11.55 6.56
N ARG A 275 5.36 -12.42 7.12
CA ARG A 275 6.34 -12.02 8.14
C ARG A 275 7.45 -11.12 7.56
N ASN A 276 7.84 -11.34 6.31
CA ASN A 276 8.77 -10.44 5.62
C ASN A 276 8.15 -9.05 5.38
N VAL A 277 6.85 -8.96 5.08
CA VAL A 277 6.11 -7.69 5.03
C VAL A 277 6.20 -6.97 6.36
N ALA A 278 5.91 -7.67 7.46
CA ALA A 278 5.98 -7.09 8.80
C ALA A 278 7.39 -6.56 9.14
N LYS A 279 8.44 -7.30 8.76
CA LYS A 279 9.83 -6.85 8.91
C LYS A 279 10.08 -5.55 8.13
N LEU A 280 9.71 -5.51 6.85
CA LEU A 280 9.92 -4.34 5.99
C LEU A 280 9.10 -3.11 6.43
N LEU A 281 7.86 -3.31 6.89
CA LEU A 281 7.04 -2.25 7.48
C LEU A 281 7.73 -1.62 8.69
N ARG A 282 8.33 -2.45 9.56
CA ARG A 282 9.08 -1.98 10.73
C ARG A 282 10.36 -1.24 10.33
N GLU A 283 11.12 -1.77 9.39
CA GLU A 283 12.35 -1.15 8.87
C GLU A 283 12.09 0.21 8.22
N HIS A 284 10.93 0.38 7.58
CA HIS A 284 10.53 1.61 6.89
C HIS A 284 9.48 2.43 7.64
N CYS A 285 9.28 2.20 8.95
CA CYS A 285 8.21 2.80 9.73
C CYS A 285 8.16 4.33 9.60
N GLU A 286 9.31 5.01 9.75
CA GLU A 286 9.37 6.48 9.72
C GLU A 286 8.95 7.08 8.37
N VAL A 287 9.40 6.49 7.26
CA VAL A 287 9.05 7.02 5.93
C VAL A 287 7.57 6.77 5.61
N ILE A 288 7.01 5.64 6.05
CA ILE A 288 5.59 5.33 5.86
C ILE A 288 4.73 6.25 6.73
N ALA A 289 5.09 6.42 8.01
CA ALA A 289 4.37 7.29 8.94
C ALA A 289 4.34 8.74 8.44
N ARG A 290 5.47 9.25 7.92
CA ARG A 290 5.52 10.58 7.30
C ARG A 290 4.53 10.72 6.14
N TRP A 291 4.43 9.71 5.27
CA TRP A 291 3.46 9.73 4.17
C TRP A 291 2.03 9.67 4.67
N GLU A 292 1.74 8.87 5.70
CA GLU A 292 0.40 8.80 6.30
C GLU A 292 0.01 10.16 6.91
N CYS A 293 0.94 10.89 7.53
CA CYS A 293 0.71 12.26 7.98
C CYS A 293 0.41 13.23 6.85
N ILE A 294 1.22 13.19 5.78
CA ILE A 294 1.06 14.06 4.61
C ILE A 294 -0.29 13.79 3.92
N ASP A 295 -0.69 12.53 3.83
CA ASP A 295 -1.89 12.12 3.10
C ASP A 295 -3.18 12.26 3.93
N SER A 296 -3.11 12.16 5.26
CA SER A 296 -4.30 12.18 6.13
C SER A 296 -4.40 13.34 7.13
N GLY A 297 -3.30 14.07 7.36
CA GLY A 297 -3.23 15.17 8.33
C GLY A 297 -3.11 14.73 9.80
N LYS A 298 -3.00 13.43 10.11
CA LYS A 298 -2.84 12.94 11.49
C LYS A 298 -1.44 13.19 12.06
N PRO A 299 -1.27 13.37 13.38
CA PRO A 299 0.05 13.55 14.00
C PRO A 299 0.99 12.36 13.76
N ILE A 300 2.29 12.63 13.63
CA ILE A 300 3.34 11.64 13.35
C ILE A 300 3.45 10.56 14.41
N THR A 301 3.17 10.91 15.67
CA THR A 301 3.13 9.95 16.77
C THR A 301 2.02 8.91 16.59
N GLU A 302 0.86 9.30 16.08
CA GLU A 302 -0.25 8.38 15.76
C GLU A 302 0.05 7.58 14.49
N ALA A 303 0.56 8.23 13.44
CA ALA A 303 0.91 7.56 12.19
C ALA A 303 1.95 6.45 12.38
N ARG A 304 2.93 6.62 13.27
CA ARG A 304 3.86 5.54 13.64
C ARG A 304 3.14 4.35 14.26
N MET A 305 2.18 4.61 15.15
CA MET A 305 1.39 3.54 15.77
C MET A 305 0.53 2.81 14.75
N ASP A 306 -0.02 3.50 13.75
CA ASP A 306 -0.75 2.87 12.64
C ASP A 306 0.14 1.88 11.87
N VAL A 307 1.38 2.28 11.55
CA VAL A 307 2.34 1.41 10.85
C VAL A 307 2.74 0.22 11.72
N LEU A 308 3.02 0.45 13.01
CA LEU A 308 3.35 -0.64 13.94
C LEU A 308 2.17 -1.61 14.13
N SER A 309 0.94 -1.12 14.14
CA SER A 309 -0.27 -1.97 14.13
C SER A 309 -0.32 -2.86 12.88
N CYS A 310 0.11 -2.35 11.72
CA CYS A 310 0.24 -3.15 10.50
C CYS A 310 1.32 -4.24 10.64
N VAL A 311 2.46 -3.92 11.26
CA VAL A 311 3.52 -4.90 11.56
C VAL A 311 2.96 -6.06 12.37
N ASP A 312 2.20 -5.76 13.43
CA ASP A 312 1.59 -6.78 14.27
C ASP A 312 0.52 -7.59 13.51
N THR A 313 -0.28 -6.93 12.67
CA THR A 313 -1.30 -7.56 11.82
C THR A 313 -0.68 -8.58 10.86
N PHE A 314 0.35 -8.20 10.11
CA PHE A 314 1.01 -9.10 9.16
C PHE A 314 1.77 -10.23 9.85
N ASN A 315 2.41 -9.96 11.00
CA ASN A 315 3.03 -11.01 11.82
C ASN A 315 1.99 -12.01 12.32
N TYR A 316 0.87 -11.51 12.86
CA TYR A 316 -0.21 -12.33 13.37
C TYR A 316 -0.74 -13.27 12.29
N TYR A 317 -1.15 -12.75 11.13
CA TYR A 317 -1.71 -13.60 10.06
C TYR A 317 -0.66 -14.49 9.37
N GLY A 318 0.62 -14.11 9.41
CA GLY A 318 1.72 -15.00 9.02
C GLY A 318 1.84 -16.27 9.88
N GLY A 319 1.32 -16.24 11.11
CA GLY A 319 1.23 -17.37 12.03
C GLY A 319 -0.18 -17.95 12.22
N ALA A 320 -1.23 -17.14 12.15
CA ALA A 320 -2.60 -17.57 12.49
C ALA A 320 -3.23 -18.49 11.43
N ILE A 321 -2.72 -18.50 10.21
CA ILE A 321 -3.23 -19.30 9.09
C ILE A 321 -3.36 -20.80 9.42
N TYR A 322 -2.48 -21.36 10.27
CA TYR A 322 -2.53 -22.79 10.63
C TYR A 322 -3.79 -23.18 11.43
N SER A 323 -4.47 -22.21 12.02
CA SER A 323 -5.77 -22.43 12.69
C SER A 323 -6.89 -22.84 11.73
N GLN A 324 -6.70 -22.68 10.41
CA GLN A 324 -7.69 -23.01 9.37
C GLN A 324 -7.66 -24.49 8.92
N ALA A 325 -7.13 -25.39 9.76
CA ALA A 325 -7.19 -26.82 9.49
C ALA A 325 -8.64 -27.31 9.37
N GLY A 326 -8.86 -28.23 8.44
CA GLY A 326 -10.14 -28.91 8.29
C GLY A 326 -10.39 -29.91 9.42
N GLN A 327 -11.60 -30.47 9.43
CA GLN A 327 -12.04 -31.47 10.39
C GLN A 327 -12.17 -32.83 9.70
N HIS A 328 -11.91 -33.91 10.44
CA HIS A 328 -12.25 -35.27 10.04
C HIS A 328 -13.46 -35.74 10.85
N ILE A 329 -14.47 -36.28 10.17
CA ILE A 329 -15.80 -36.56 10.74
C ILE A 329 -16.17 -38.02 10.41
N PRO A 330 -16.18 -38.94 11.38
CA PRO A 330 -16.62 -40.31 11.15
C PRO A 330 -18.14 -40.35 10.89
N LEU A 331 -18.58 -41.11 9.89
CA LEU A 331 -20.00 -41.29 9.51
C LEU A 331 -20.46 -42.76 9.57
N GLY A 332 -19.60 -43.64 10.06
CA GLY A 332 -19.80 -45.08 10.15
C GLY A 332 -18.47 -45.83 10.06
N ILE A 333 -18.52 -47.16 9.94
CA ILE A 333 -17.33 -48.01 9.87
C ILE A 333 -16.54 -47.76 8.57
N GLU A 334 -17.21 -47.68 7.44
CA GLU A 334 -16.58 -47.52 6.11
C GLU A 334 -16.82 -46.14 5.47
N ARG A 335 -17.32 -45.18 6.25
CA ARG A 335 -17.66 -43.84 5.75
C ARG A 335 -17.12 -42.76 6.67
N PHE A 336 -16.54 -41.75 6.07
CA PHE A 336 -16.14 -40.53 6.75
C PHE A 336 -16.32 -39.32 5.83
N ALA A 337 -16.35 -38.15 6.43
CA ALA A 337 -16.18 -36.90 5.72
C ALA A 337 -14.95 -36.17 6.25
N TYR A 338 -14.37 -35.32 5.41
CA TYR A 338 -13.41 -34.33 5.87
C TYR A 338 -13.70 -32.98 5.24
N THR A 339 -13.32 -31.91 5.94
CA THR A 339 -13.44 -30.55 5.42
C THR A 339 -12.09 -30.01 4.98
N LYS A 340 -12.11 -29.09 4.01
CA LYS A 340 -10.94 -28.28 3.61
C LYS A 340 -11.34 -26.81 3.65
N ARG A 341 -10.43 -25.94 4.09
CA ARG A 341 -10.53 -24.50 3.92
C ARG A 341 -9.84 -24.11 2.61
N GLU A 342 -10.60 -23.52 1.69
CA GLU A 342 -10.10 -23.06 0.39
C GLU A 342 -10.22 -21.52 0.28
N PRO A 343 -9.29 -20.85 -0.42
CA PRO A 343 -9.48 -19.43 -0.75
C PRO A 343 -10.75 -19.21 -1.58
N LEU A 344 -11.28 -18.00 -1.50
CA LEU A 344 -12.42 -17.57 -2.29
C LEU A 344 -12.01 -17.27 -3.75
N GLY A 345 -10.83 -16.68 -3.97
CA GLY A 345 -10.34 -16.28 -5.29
C GLY A 345 -9.84 -14.84 -5.29
N VAL A 346 -10.36 -14.01 -6.19
CA VAL A 346 -10.12 -12.55 -6.17
C VAL A 346 -11.11 -11.88 -5.22
N VAL A 347 -10.63 -11.05 -4.31
CA VAL A 347 -11.46 -10.26 -3.40
C VAL A 347 -11.31 -8.77 -3.68
N GLY A 348 -12.42 -8.05 -3.72
CA GLY A 348 -12.47 -6.60 -3.86
C GLY A 348 -12.52 -5.95 -2.49
N CYS A 349 -11.52 -5.15 -2.15
CA CYS A 349 -11.43 -4.49 -0.86
C CYS A 349 -11.50 -2.98 -1.05
N ILE A 350 -12.39 -2.30 -0.34
CA ILE A 350 -12.58 -0.85 -0.43
C ILE A 350 -12.28 -0.24 0.93
N GLY A 351 -11.33 0.69 0.94
CA GLY A 351 -10.81 1.35 2.13
C GLY A 351 -11.43 2.71 2.43
N THR A 352 -11.10 3.22 3.61
CA THR A 352 -11.45 4.55 4.11
C THR A 352 -10.19 5.43 4.24
N TRP A 353 -10.37 6.72 4.49
CA TRP A 353 -9.30 7.73 4.51
C TRP A 353 -8.73 8.03 5.90
N ASN A 354 -9.39 7.62 6.98
CA ASN A 354 -9.00 7.99 8.34
C ASN A 354 -7.86 7.14 8.91
N TYR A 355 -7.77 5.87 8.52
CA TYR A 355 -6.63 4.98 8.80
C TYR A 355 -6.24 4.20 7.53
N PRO A 356 -5.68 4.88 6.51
CA PRO A 356 -5.50 4.31 5.18
C PRO A 356 -4.68 3.02 5.15
N ILE A 357 -3.50 2.99 5.78
CA ILE A 357 -2.63 1.81 5.77
C ILE A 357 -3.14 0.70 6.69
N GLN A 358 -3.70 1.06 7.84
CA GLN A 358 -4.18 0.10 8.84
C GLN A 358 -5.41 -0.65 8.31
N THR A 359 -6.40 0.07 7.78
CA THR A 359 -7.61 -0.55 7.21
C THR A 359 -7.29 -1.36 5.95
N CYS A 360 -6.28 -0.95 5.17
CA CYS A 360 -5.74 -1.77 4.09
C CYS A 360 -5.16 -3.08 4.63
N SER A 361 -4.30 -3.00 5.64
CA SER A 361 -3.62 -4.15 6.23
C SER A 361 -4.58 -5.16 6.86
N TRP A 362 -5.63 -4.69 7.56
CA TRP A 362 -6.66 -5.55 8.15
C TRP A 362 -7.39 -6.40 7.13
N LYS A 363 -7.58 -5.88 5.91
CA LYS A 363 -8.23 -6.60 4.80
C LYS A 363 -7.25 -7.50 4.06
N VAL A 364 -6.06 -6.97 3.78
CA VAL A 364 -5.08 -7.61 2.90
C VAL A 364 -4.38 -8.78 3.59
N ALA A 365 -3.96 -8.63 4.84
CA ALA A 365 -3.24 -9.67 5.56
C ALA A 365 -4.04 -11.01 5.68
N PRO A 366 -5.30 -11.03 6.16
CA PRO A 366 -6.07 -12.28 6.22
C PRO A 366 -6.45 -12.81 4.83
N ALA A 367 -6.71 -11.93 3.85
CA ALA A 367 -7.00 -12.33 2.48
C ALA A 367 -5.83 -13.09 1.86
N LEU A 368 -4.63 -12.51 1.95
CA LEU A 368 -3.40 -13.11 1.44
C LEU A 368 -3.04 -14.38 2.21
N ALA A 369 -3.19 -14.40 3.53
CA ALA A 369 -3.00 -15.60 4.33
C ALA A 369 -3.86 -16.77 3.80
N CYS A 370 -5.16 -16.53 3.57
CA CYS A 370 -6.05 -17.56 3.05
C CYS A 370 -5.73 -18.01 1.60
N GLY A 371 -4.87 -17.29 0.86
CA GLY A 371 -4.50 -17.62 -0.52
C GLY A 371 -5.33 -16.88 -1.59
N ASN A 372 -5.97 -15.78 -1.23
CA ASN A 372 -6.70 -14.92 -2.17
C ASN A 372 -5.76 -13.93 -2.85
N ALA A 373 -6.14 -13.44 -4.03
CA ALA A 373 -5.61 -12.19 -4.57
C ALA A 373 -6.56 -11.04 -4.26
N VAL A 374 -6.04 -9.81 -4.17
CA VAL A 374 -6.78 -8.64 -3.71
C VAL A 374 -6.68 -7.53 -4.75
N VAL A 375 -7.81 -6.91 -5.06
CA VAL A 375 -7.87 -5.60 -5.72
C VAL A 375 -8.40 -4.60 -4.70
N TYR A 376 -7.54 -3.68 -4.30
CA TYR A 376 -7.82 -2.68 -3.27
C TYR A 376 -8.11 -1.32 -3.89
N LYS A 377 -9.21 -0.69 -3.47
CA LYS A 377 -9.55 0.69 -3.81
C LYS A 377 -9.52 1.56 -2.55
N PRO A 378 -8.45 2.35 -2.32
CA PRO A 378 -8.42 3.29 -1.20
C PRO A 378 -9.44 4.42 -1.41
N SER A 379 -9.60 5.26 -0.39
CA SER A 379 -10.28 6.55 -0.55
C SER A 379 -9.45 7.47 -1.45
N PRO A 380 -10.07 8.23 -2.37
CA PRO A 380 -9.35 9.23 -3.17
C PRO A 380 -8.77 10.37 -2.33
N LEU A 381 -9.21 10.53 -1.07
CA LEU A 381 -8.68 11.52 -0.13
C LEU A 381 -7.35 11.12 0.51
N ALA A 382 -7.04 9.82 0.58
CA ALA A 382 -5.79 9.32 1.15
C ALA A 382 -5.31 8.06 0.38
N PRO A 383 -4.82 8.22 -0.86
CA PRO A 383 -4.53 7.11 -1.75
C PRO A 383 -3.10 6.53 -1.62
N ILE A 384 -2.18 7.21 -0.92
CA ILE A 384 -0.72 6.99 -1.08
C ILE A 384 -0.25 5.73 -0.38
N SER A 385 -0.63 5.52 0.88
CA SER A 385 -0.05 4.44 1.70
C SER A 385 -0.40 3.04 1.21
N ALA A 386 -1.52 2.87 0.50
CA ALA A 386 -1.86 1.63 -0.17
C ALA A 386 -0.84 1.25 -1.27
N VAL A 387 -0.33 2.24 -2.00
CA VAL A 387 0.71 2.04 -3.03
C VAL A 387 2.05 1.68 -2.40
N ILE A 388 2.39 2.34 -1.28
CA ILE A 388 3.59 2.00 -0.50
C ILE A 388 3.51 0.57 0.01
N LEU A 389 2.36 0.15 0.56
CA LEU A 389 2.15 -1.24 0.98
C LEU A 389 2.29 -2.23 -0.19
N ALA A 390 1.83 -1.86 -1.39
CA ALA A 390 2.00 -2.69 -2.59
C ALA A 390 3.48 -2.94 -2.93
N GLN A 391 4.31 -1.90 -2.85
CA GLN A 391 5.75 -2.02 -3.04
C GLN A 391 6.39 -2.90 -1.97
N ILE A 392 5.99 -2.74 -0.71
CA ILE A 392 6.49 -3.56 0.41
C ILE A 392 6.10 -5.03 0.23
N LEU A 393 4.86 -5.31 -0.18
CA LEU A 393 4.38 -6.66 -0.46
C LEU A 393 5.20 -7.33 -1.57
N GLN A 394 5.47 -6.61 -2.66
CA GLN A 394 6.34 -7.10 -3.73
C GLN A 394 7.77 -7.38 -3.23
N LEU A 395 8.36 -6.44 -2.48
CA LEU A 395 9.70 -6.59 -1.88
C LEU A 395 9.78 -7.78 -0.92
N ALA A 396 8.67 -8.12 -0.24
CA ALA A 396 8.55 -9.26 0.66
C ALA A 396 8.48 -10.62 -0.07
N GLY A 397 8.34 -10.62 -1.40
CA GLY A 397 8.24 -11.81 -2.24
C GLY A 397 6.80 -12.20 -2.61
N LEU A 398 5.82 -11.30 -2.47
CA LEU A 398 4.47 -11.57 -2.96
C LEU A 398 4.49 -11.66 -4.51
N PRO A 399 3.88 -12.68 -5.13
CA PRO A 399 3.84 -12.79 -6.59
C PRO A 399 3.15 -11.58 -7.24
N GLU A 400 3.73 -11.10 -8.34
CA GLU A 400 3.24 -9.94 -9.08
C GLU A 400 1.76 -10.10 -9.46
N GLY A 401 0.99 -9.04 -9.24
CA GLY A 401 -0.45 -9.05 -9.48
C GLY A 401 -1.29 -9.69 -8.38
N THR A 402 -0.73 -10.30 -7.33
CA THR A 402 -1.54 -10.84 -6.22
C THR A 402 -2.21 -9.73 -5.40
N PHE A 403 -1.57 -8.56 -5.29
CA PHE A 403 -2.14 -7.34 -4.71
C PHE A 403 -2.09 -6.22 -5.75
N ASN A 404 -3.24 -5.62 -6.04
CA ASN A 404 -3.35 -4.49 -6.96
C ASN A 404 -4.08 -3.34 -6.28
N VAL A 405 -3.69 -2.11 -6.59
CA VAL A 405 -4.30 -0.88 -6.10
C VAL A 405 -4.86 -0.10 -7.28
N ILE A 406 -6.15 0.21 -7.22
CA ILE A 406 -6.84 1.05 -8.21
C ILE A 406 -7.45 2.28 -7.52
N GLN A 407 -7.21 3.44 -8.12
CA GLN A 407 -7.70 4.72 -7.59
C GLN A 407 -9.01 5.13 -8.25
N GLY A 408 -9.87 5.82 -7.52
CA GLY A 408 -11.10 6.39 -8.06
C GLY A 408 -12.22 6.54 -7.03
N ASP A 409 -13.34 7.08 -7.47
CA ASP A 409 -14.48 7.42 -6.64
C ASP A 409 -15.53 6.27 -6.59
N ALA A 410 -16.81 6.62 -6.51
CA ALA A 410 -17.91 5.67 -6.45
C ALA A 410 -18.05 4.83 -7.73
N GLU A 411 -17.71 5.37 -8.91
CA GLU A 411 -17.85 4.64 -10.18
C GLU A 411 -16.85 3.47 -10.24
N THR A 412 -15.58 3.73 -9.93
CA THR A 412 -14.54 2.70 -9.81
C THR A 412 -14.90 1.65 -8.75
N GLY A 413 -15.43 2.08 -7.60
CA GLY A 413 -15.90 1.18 -6.55
C GLY A 413 -17.04 0.27 -7.01
N GLN A 414 -18.04 0.84 -7.69
CA GLN A 414 -19.16 0.07 -8.22
C GLN A 414 -18.70 -0.93 -9.31
N ALA A 415 -17.81 -0.52 -10.21
CA ALA A 415 -17.24 -1.42 -11.21
C ALA A 415 -16.54 -2.63 -10.56
N LEU A 416 -15.78 -2.41 -9.49
CA LEU A 416 -15.13 -3.49 -8.74
C LEU A 416 -16.13 -4.43 -8.07
N VAL A 417 -17.14 -3.89 -7.41
CA VAL A 417 -18.18 -4.67 -6.70
C VAL A 417 -19.00 -5.51 -7.68
N LEU A 418 -19.37 -4.94 -8.83
CA LEU A 418 -20.16 -5.60 -9.86
C LEU A 418 -19.36 -6.60 -10.71
N HIS A 419 -18.04 -6.62 -10.60
CA HIS A 419 -17.18 -7.46 -11.43
C HIS A 419 -17.47 -8.96 -11.22
N PRO A 420 -17.64 -9.77 -12.28
CA PRO A 420 -18.05 -11.19 -12.16
C PRO A 420 -16.96 -12.11 -11.59
N LEU A 421 -15.69 -11.73 -11.73
CA LEU A 421 -14.56 -12.49 -11.18
C LEU A 421 -14.26 -12.18 -9.71
N VAL A 422 -14.79 -11.09 -9.15
CA VAL A 422 -14.66 -10.79 -7.73
C VAL A 422 -15.57 -11.73 -6.93
N LYS A 423 -15.00 -12.46 -5.97
CA LYS A 423 -15.68 -13.52 -5.22
C LYS A 423 -16.17 -13.05 -3.84
N LYS A 424 -15.63 -11.96 -3.33
CA LYS A 424 -16.04 -11.32 -2.07
C LYS A 424 -15.75 -9.83 -2.12
N VAL A 425 -16.55 -9.06 -1.39
CA VAL A 425 -16.28 -7.65 -1.10
C VAL A 425 -16.00 -7.45 0.39
N SER A 426 -15.03 -6.61 0.73
CA SER A 426 -14.86 -6.05 2.07
C SER A 426 -14.86 -4.53 1.96
N PHE A 427 -15.74 -3.87 2.71
CA PHE A 427 -15.91 -2.42 2.66
C PHE A 427 -15.85 -1.82 4.06
N THR A 428 -15.14 -0.70 4.18
CA THR A 428 -15.18 0.16 5.36
C THR A 428 -15.61 1.57 4.96
N GLY A 429 -16.62 2.13 5.62
CA GLY A 429 -17.09 3.50 5.34
C GLY A 429 -18.48 3.81 5.87
N ALA A 430 -19.18 4.76 5.23
CA ALA A 430 -20.48 5.23 5.71
C ALA A 430 -21.63 4.23 5.44
N VAL A 431 -22.63 4.23 6.32
CA VAL A 431 -23.81 3.33 6.25
C VAL A 431 -24.56 3.40 4.91
N PRO A 432 -24.88 4.58 4.32
CA PRO A 432 -25.59 4.64 3.04
C PRO A 432 -24.81 3.95 1.90
N THR A 433 -23.48 4.12 1.88
CA THR A 433 -22.61 3.48 0.89
C THR A 433 -22.54 1.97 1.12
N GLY A 434 -22.44 1.51 2.37
CA GLY A 434 -22.48 0.09 2.72
C GLY A 434 -23.75 -0.61 2.24
N LYS A 435 -24.92 0.04 2.43
CA LYS A 435 -26.22 -0.45 1.93
C LYS A 435 -26.22 -0.59 0.41
N LYS A 436 -25.68 0.39 -0.32
CA LYS A 436 -25.54 0.33 -1.79
C LYS A 436 -24.61 -0.78 -2.24
N ILE A 437 -23.45 -0.94 -1.60
CA ILE A 437 -22.50 -2.02 -1.94
C ILE A 437 -23.12 -3.39 -1.69
N MET A 438 -23.90 -3.55 -0.61
CA MET A 438 -24.63 -4.80 -0.34
C MET A 438 -25.63 -5.13 -1.45
N GLN A 439 -26.37 -4.12 -1.95
CA GLN A 439 -27.26 -4.27 -3.10
C GLN A 439 -26.50 -4.68 -4.37
N ASP A 440 -25.38 -4.00 -4.66
CA ASP A 440 -24.55 -4.29 -5.83
C ASP A 440 -23.92 -5.71 -5.75
N CYS A 441 -23.57 -6.17 -4.55
CA CYS A 441 -23.05 -7.53 -4.31
C CYS A 441 -24.04 -8.64 -4.64
N ALA A 442 -25.35 -8.35 -4.61
CA ALA A 442 -26.44 -9.26 -4.96
C ALA A 442 -26.93 -9.07 -6.42
N ALA A 443 -26.58 -7.96 -7.07
CA ALA A 443 -27.14 -7.57 -8.36
C ALA A 443 -26.68 -8.44 -9.53
N ARG A 444 -25.40 -8.84 -9.56
CA ARG A 444 -24.81 -9.67 -10.64
C ARG A 444 -24.35 -11.06 -10.19
N ASN A 445 -24.02 -11.22 -8.92
CA ASN A 445 -23.60 -12.48 -8.29
C ASN A 445 -24.21 -12.53 -6.89
N VAL A 446 -24.02 -13.62 -6.15
CA VAL A 446 -24.29 -13.65 -4.70
C VAL A 446 -22.94 -13.61 -4.00
N LYS A 447 -22.37 -12.41 -3.85
CA LYS A 447 -21.04 -12.23 -3.24
C LYS A 447 -21.15 -12.11 -1.72
N PRO A 448 -20.42 -12.92 -0.94
CA PRO A 448 -20.22 -12.63 0.48
C PRO A 448 -19.60 -11.23 0.66
N ILE A 449 -20.07 -10.52 1.68
CA ILE A 449 -19.62 -9.16 1.99
C ILE A 449 -19.27 -9.03 3.48
N THR A 450 -18.22 -8.28 3.78
CA THR A 450 -17.94 -7.76 5.13
C THR A 450 -18.13 -6.25 5.12
N LEU A 451 -18.90 -5.73 6.08
CA LEU A 451 -19.22 -4.31 6.20
C LEU A 451 -18.78 -3.81 7.57
N GLU A 452 -17.82 -2.89 7.57
CA GLU A 452 -17.40 -2.13 8.75
C GLU A 452 -17.85 -0.68 8.60
N LEU A 453 -18.93 -0.32 9.29
CA LEU A 453 -19.61 0.96 9.10
C LEU A 453 -19.49 1.84 10.36
N GLY A 454 -19.92 3.10 10.23
CA GLY A 454 -19.83 4.11 11.28
C GLY A 454 -20.52 3.76 12.61
N GLY A 455 -20.27 4.59 13.62
CA GLY A 455 -20.74 4.38 14.99
C GLY A 455 -21.33 5.63 15.63
N LYS A 456 -22.13 5.41 16.68
CA LYS A 456 -22.55 6.45 17.64
C LYS A 456 -22.35 5.96 19.07
N ALA A 457 -21.11 5.56 19.35
CA ALA A 457 -20.73 4.89 20.59
C ALA A 457 -20.92 5.79 21.83
N SER A 458 -21.10 5.12 22.96
CA SER A 458 -21.19 5.74 24.29
C SER A 458 -20.04 5.30 25.19
N LEU A 459 -19.57 6.22 26.02
CA LEU A 459 -18.64 5.96 27.11
C LEU A 459 -19.32 6.32 28.43
N ILE A 460 -19.52 5.35 29.32
CA ILE A 460 -20.24 5.51 30.59
C ILE A 460 -19.24 5.71 31.73
N ILE A 461 -19.30 6.83 32.42
CA ILE A 461 -18.47 7.12 33.60
C ILE A 461 -19.33 7.06 34.84
N PHE A 462 -19.17 5.99 35.63
CA PHE A 462 -19.90 5.80 36.88
C PHE A 462 -19.33 6.63 38.03
N GLU A 463 -20.11 6.77 39.11
CA GLU A 463 -19.78 7.53 40.31
C GLU A 463 -18.53 7.04 41.04
N ASP A 464 -18.19 5.77 40.89
CA ASP A 464 -17.03 5.12 41.51
C ASP A 464 -15.79 5.08 40.60
N ALA A 465 -15.92 5.60 39.37
CA ALA A 465 -14.83 5.64 38.40
C ALA A 465 -13.63 6.43 38.93
N ASP A 466 -12.43 6.00 38.54
CA ASP A 466 -11.25 6.85 38.69
C ASP A 466 -11.33 8.01 37.69
N ILE A 467 -11.51 9.24 38.20
CA ILE A 467 -11.79 10.42 37.36
C ILE A 467 -10.63 10.74 36.42
N GLU A 468 -9.38 10.57 36.86
CA GLU A 468 -8.23 10.84 36.01
C GLU A 468 -8.18 9.88 34.82
N SER A 469 -8.35 8.58 35.08
CA SER A 469 -8.41 7.54 34.05
C SER A 469 -9.61 7.72 33.13
N ALA A 470 -10.78 8.07 33.69
CA ALA A 470 -11.99 8.35 32.92
C ALA A 470 -11.81 9.54 31.97
N VAL A 471 -11.16 10.63 32.43
CA VAL A 471 -10.85 11.79 31.58
C VAL A 471 -9.89 11.39 30.45
N ALA A 472 -8.83 10.64 30.76
CA ALA A 472 -7.90 10.14 29.74
C ALA A 472 -8.61 9.25 28.72
N GLY A 473 -9.45 8.32 29.17
CA GLY A 473 -10.29 7.47 28.33
C GLY A 473 -11.24 8.26 27.43
N ALA A 474 -11.91 9.29 27.98
CA ALA A 474 -12.80 10.15 27.20
C ALA A 474 -12.07 10.96 26.13
N MET A 475 -10.86 11.45 26.42
CA MET A 475 -10.01 12.12 25.44
C MET A 475 -9.55 11.16 24.33
N MET A 476 -9.07 9.96 24.70
CA MET A 476 -8.69 8.91 23.74
C MET A 476 -9.86 8.52 22.85
N ALA A 477 -11.06 8.42 23.41
CA ALA A 477 -12.29 8.03 22.72
C ALA A 477 -12.87 9.10 21.79
N ASN A 478 -12.30 10.31 21.74
CA ASN A 478 -12.93 11.43 21.02
C ASN A 478 -11.96 12.30 20.21
N PHE A 479 -10.69 12.42 20.62
CA PHE A 479 -9.79 13.43 20.05
C PHE A 479 -8.62 12.82 19.26
N TYR A 480 -8.37 11.52 19.38
CA TYR A 480 -7.38 10.81 18.58
C TYR A 480 -7.71 10.92 17.07
N SER A 481 -6.70 11.12 16.22
CA SER A 481 -6.85 11.31 14.76
C SER A 481 -7.91 12.37 14.38
N GLN A 482 -7.91 13.50 15.10
CA GLN A 482 -8.87 14.60 14.97
C GLN A 482 -10.34 14.16 15.12
N GLY A 483 -10.57 13.11 15.91
CA GLY A 483 -11.89 12.54 16.16
C GLY A 483 -12.51 11.81 14.96
N GLN A 484 -11.71 11.53 13.93
CA GLN A 484 -12.11 10.85 12.70
C GLN A 484 -11.96 9.33 12.87
N VAL A 485 -12.56 8.76 13.91
CA VAL A 485 -12.43 7.33 14.27
C VAL A 485 -13.82 6.73 14.43
N CYS A 486 -14.06 5.57 13.81
CA CYS A 486 -15.37 4.91 13.80
C CYS A 486 -15.83 4.48 15.20
N THR A 487 -14.90 4.07 16.08
CA THR A 487 -15.18 3.63 17.44
C THR A 487 -15.42 4.77 18.43
N ASN A 488 -15.24 6.03 18.04
CA ASN A 488 -15.27 7.15 18.98
C ASN A 488 -16.58 7.22 19.78
N ALA A 489 -16.45 7.28 21.11
CA ALA A 489 -17.57 7.46 22.02
C ALA A 489 -17.96 8.94 22.13
N SER A 490 -18.58 9.45 21.06
CA SER A 490 -19.05 10.84 21.02
C SER A 490 -20.08 11.17 22.10
N LYS A 491 -20.84 10.18 22.61
CA LYS A 491 -21.73 10.33 23.78
C LYS A 491 -21.00 9.91 25.06
N VAL A 492 -20.43 10.85 25.80
CA VAL A 492 -19.83 10.59 27.10
C VAL A 492 -20.89 10.79 28.18
N LEU A 493 -21.38 9.67 28.73
CA LEU A 493 -22.39 9.64 29.78
C LEU A 493 -21.68 9.73 31.12
N VAL A 494 -21.99 10.72 31.94
CA VAL A 494 -21.29 10.95 33.22
C VAL A 494 -22.28 10.93 34.37
N HIS A 495 -22.00 10.14 35.40
CA HIS A 495 -22.87 10.12 36.58
C HIS A 495 -22.89 11.49 37.25
N ARG A 496 -24.09 12.00 37.57
CA ARG A 496 -24.31 13.37 38.04
C ARG A 496 -23.44 13.76 39.24
N SER A 497 -23.15 12.81 40.14
CA SER A 497 -22.33 13.06 41.35
C SER A 497 -20.86 13.39 41.06
N VAL A 498 -20.33 13.08 39.86
CA VAL A 498 -18.93 13.31 39.48
C VAL A 498 -18.78 14.25 38.28
N GLU A 499 -19.89 14.72 37.71
CA GLU A 499 -19.92 15.54 36.49
C GLU A 499 -19.03 16.79 36.60
N ASP A 500 -19.18 17.58 37.67
CA ASP A 500 -18.46 18.85 37.82
C ASP A 500 -16.93 18.65 37.81
N ASN A 501 -16.44 17.68 38.59
CA ASN A 501 -15.00 17.36 38.67
C ASN A 501 -14.47 16.82 37.33
N PHE A 502 -15.24 15.94 36.69
CA PHE A 502 -14.89 15.36 35.40
C PHE A 502 -14.81 16.43 34.30
N VAL A 503 -15.85 17.27 34.17
CA VAL A 503 -15.93 18.31 33.14
C VAL A 503 -14.85 19.37 33.34
N ALA A 504 -14.56 19.76 34.60
CA ALA A 504 -13.49 20.70 34.91
C ALA A 504 -12.12 20.19 34.44
N SER A 505 -11.77 18.94 34.79
CA SER A 505 -10.50 18.32 34.41
C SER A 505 -10.41 18.08 32.90
N LEU A 506 -11.48 17.55 32.28
CA LEU A 506 -11.54 17.31 30.84
C LEU A 506 -11.35 18.61 30.04
N ARG A 507 -11.99 19.70 30.47
CA ARG A 507 -11.83 21.03 29.83
C ARG A 507 -10.40 21.53 29.91
N GLU A 508 -9.75 21.40 31.06
CA GLU A 508 -8.36 21.81 31.26
C GLU A 508 -7.42 21.04 30.32
N LYS A 509 -7.47 19.70 30.36
CA LYS A 509 -6.60 18.84 29.54
C LYS A 509 -6.85 19.03 28.05
N THR A 510 -8.10 19.25 27.63
CA THR A 510 -8.45 19.50 26.21
C THR A 510 -7.87 20.83 25.72
N LYS A 511 -7.94 21.90 26.53
CA LYS A 511 -7.35 23.21 26.18
C LYS A 511 -5.83 23.18 26.11
N ALA A 512 -5.19 22.26 26.82
CA ALA A 512 -3.73 22.10 26.81
C ALA A 512 -3.20 21.34 25.57
N MET A 513 -4.07 20.73 24.75
CA MET A 513 -3.64 19.99 23.57
C MET A 513 -3.00 20.91 22.53
N LYS A 514 -1.83 20.52 22.03
CA LYS A 514 -1.13 21.26 20.98
C LYS A 514 -1.71 20.92 19.60
N ILE A 515 -2.31 21.92 18.96
CA ILE A 515 -2.77 21.89 17.57
C ILE A 515 -1.64 22.47 16.71
N GLY A 516 -1.23 21.79 15.63
CA GLY A 516 -0.10 22.26 14.82
C GLY A 516 0.24 21.38 13.63
N ASP A 517 1.43 21.57 13.07
CA ASP A 517 1.95 20.73 11.98
C ASP A 517 1.95 19.26 12.43
N PRO A 518 1.23 18.37 11.74
CA PRO A 518 1.20 16.94 12.06
C PRO A 518 2.57 16.25 12.04
N LEU A 519 3.57 16.79 11.34
CA LEU A 519 4.93 16.25 11.29
C LEU A 519 5.77 16.59 12.53
N GLU A 520 5.30 17.49 13.40
CA GLU A 520 6.01 17.87 14.62
C GLU A 520 5.68 16.91 15.78
N GLU A 521 6.71 16.38 16.45
CA GLU A 521 6.58 15.39 17.55
C GLU A 521 5.72 15.85 18.72
N THR A 522 5.61 17.17 18.90
CA THR A 522 4.86 17.80 19.98
C THR A 522 3.38 18.00 19.65
N THR A 523 2.98 17.86 18.38
CA THR A 523 1.60 18.02 17.95
C THR A 523 0.74 16.86 18.46
N ARG A 524 -0.49 17.17 18.89
CA ARG A 524 -1.49 16.21 19.36
C ARG A 524 -2.81 16.29 18.61
N VAL A 525 -3.02 17.35 17.82
CA VAL A 525 -4.18 17.51 16.94
C VAL A 525 -3.67 18.05 15.62
N GLY A 526 -3.85 17.27 14.56
CA GLY A 526 -3.45 17.65 13.21
C GLY A 526 -4.58 18.29 12.40
N ALA A 527 -4.46 18.20 11.08
CA ALA A 527 -5.48 18.71 10.14
C ALA A 527 -6.58 17.65 9.89
N HIS A 528 -7.81 18.09 9.67
CA HIS A 528 -8.89 17.23 9.17
C HIS A 528 -8.58 16.81 7.73
N ILE A 529 -9.09 15.67 7.29
CA ILE A 529 -8.74 15.10 5.97
C ILE A 529 -9.03 16.04 4.77
N SER A 530 -10.07 16.88 4.88
CA SER A 530 -10.50 17.77 3.81
C SER A 530 -11.20 19.00 4.39
N ARG A 531 -11.26 20.07 3.59
CA ARG A 531 -11.99 21.29 3.93
C ARG A 531 -13.47 21.01 4.11
N GLU A 532 -14.05 20.25 3.19
CA GLU A 532 -15.47 19.88 3.19
C GLU A 532 -15.83 19.10 4.46
N HIS A 533 -14.96 18.19 4.89
CA HIS A 533 -15.17 17.44 6.13
C HIS A 533 -15.04 18.33 7.37
N MET A 534 -14.04 19.20 7.43
CA MET A 534 -13.89 20.17 8.53
C MET A 534 -15.12 21.09 8.65
N GLU A 535 -15.63 21.61 7.53
CA GLU A 535 -16.81 22.47 7.47
C GLU A 535 -18.08 21.71 7.87
N LYS A 536 -18.20 20.43 7.49
CA LYS A 536 -19.28 19.55 7.97
C LYS A 536 -19.25 19.41 9.49
N VAL A 537 -18.08 19.16 10.08
CA VAL A 537 -17.93 19.06 11.55
C VAL A 537 -18.31 20.39 12.22
N LYS A 538 -17.83 21.52 11.69
CA LYS A 538 -18.18 22.86 12.19
C LYS A 538 -19.68 23.13 12.12
N LYS A 539 -20.36 22.70 11.05
CA LYS A 539 -21.82 22.83 10.90
C LYS A 539 -22.58 22.08 11.99
N TYR A 540 -22.15 20.87 12.40
CA TYR A 540 -22.76 20.16 13.53
C TYR A 540 -22.58 20.92 14.85
N ILE A 541 -21.39 21.47 15.09
CA ILE A 541 -21.10 22.26 16.28
C ILE A 541 -22.01 23.50 16.33
N ASP A 542 -22.10 24.25 15.23
CA ASP A 542 -22.92 25.46 15.15
C ASP A 542 -24.43 25.15 15.24
N GLY A 543 -24.87 24.06 14.61
CA GLY A 543 -26.24 23.56 14.74
C GLY A 543 -26.59 23.19 16.19
N ALA A 544 -25.70 22.51 16.90
CA ALA A 544 -25.89 22.18 18.31
C ALA A 544 -25.96 23.45 19.19
N LYS A 545 -25.06 24.43 18.96
CA LYS A 545 -25.11 25.74 19.63
C LYS A 545 -26.46 26.42 19.40
N ALA A 546 -26.94 26.47 18.16
CA ALA A 546 -28.23 27.05 17.80
C ALA A 546 -29.42 26.30 18.44
N ALA A 547 -29.31 24.99 18.62
CA ALA A 547 -30.31 24.16 19.29
C ALA A 547 -30.28 24.26 20.83
N GLY A 548 -29.36 25.04 21.40
CA GLY A 548 -29.25 25.29 22.85
C GLY A 548 -28.21 24.45 23.58
N ALA A 549 -27.33 23.73 22.87
CA ALA A 549 -26.18 23.08 23.50
C ALA A 549 -25.20 24.14 24.04
N ARG A 550 -24.60 23.86 25.19
CA ARG A 550 -23.60 24.73 25.81
C ARG A 550 -22.20 24.28 25.42
N VAL A 551 -21.40 25.21 24.92
CA VAL A 551 -19.99 25.00 24.58
C VAL A 551 -19.14 25.11 25.85
N ILE A 552 -18.44 24.04 26.20
CA ILE A 552 -17.50 24.02 27.32
C ILE A 552 -16.13 24.55 26.88
N CYS A 553 -15.66 24.13 25.70
CA CYS A 553 -14.49 24.71 25.01
C CYS A 553 -14.41 24.29 23.53
N GLY A 554 -13.61 25.04 22.76
CA GLY A 554 -13.20 24.72 21.38
C GLY A 554 -14.32 24.71 20.34
N GLY A 555 -14.09 24.01 19.23
CA GLY A 555 -15.00 23.99 18.08
C GLY A 555 -14.85 25.19 17.14
N GLU A 556 -13.72 25.89 17.22
CA GLU A 556 -13.37 27.03 16.37
C GLU A 556 -12.22 26.68 15.41
N PRO A 557 -12.19 27.24 14.19
CA PRO A 557 -11.05 27.12 13.27
C PRO A 557 -9.76 27.65 13.92
N VAL A 558 -8.63 27.02 13.61
CA VAL A 558 -7.33 27.39 14.16
C VAL A 558 -6.37 27.76 13.04
N GLN A 559 -5.66 28.88 13.20
CA GLN A 559 -4.56 29.23 12.30
C GLN A 559 -3.26 28.63 12.84
N VAL A 560 -2.57 27.84 12.01
CA VAL A 560 -1.26 27.28 12.32
C VAL A 560 -0.23 28.04 11.49
N ASN A 561 0.77 28.61 12.17
CA ASN A 561 1.78 29.46 11.54
C ASN A 561 2.55 28.70 10.45
N GLY A 562 2.62 29.27 9.24
CA GLY A 562 3.22 28.67 8.05
C GLY A 562 2.36 27.61 7.35
N LEU A 563 1.14 27.34 7.87
CA LEU A 563 0.19 26.32 7.41
C LEU A 563 -1.25 26.86 7.43
N GLU A 564 -1.43 28.17 7.19
CA GLU A 564 -2.69 28.89 7.35
C GLU A 564 -3.80 28.38 6.41
N ALA A 565 -3.42 27.74 5.31
CA ALA A 565 -4.32 27.14 4.34
C ALA A 565 -4.86 25.76 4.78
N GLY A 566 -4.32 25.15 5.84
CA GLY A 566 -4.64 23.81 6.30
C GLY A 566 -5.99 23.71 7.02
N PHE A 567 -6.47 22.47 7.20
CA PHE A 567 -7.83 22.20 7.67
C PHE A 567 -7.89 21.96 9.19
N TYR A 568 -7.57 22.99 9.98
CA TYR A 568 -7.47 22.87 11.44
C TYR A 568 -8.73 23.37 12.17
N LEU A 569 -9.23 22.52 13.07
CA LEU A 569 -10.36 22.82 13.96
C LEU A 569 -10.01 22.37 15.37
N SER A 570 -10.28 23.23 16.36
CA SER A 570 -10.01 22.90 17.77
C SER A 570 -10.99 21.84 18.32
N PRO A 571 -10.54 20.88 19.15
CA PRO A 571 -11.42 19.91 19.78
C PRO A 571 -12.54 20.58 20.57
N CYS A 572 -13.78 20.10 20.40
CA CYS A 572 -14.97 20.71 20.97
C CYS A 572 -15.59 19.82 22.05
N ILE A 573 -16.00 20.44 23.15
CA ILE A 573 -16.81 19.79 24.19
C ILE A 573 -18.14 20.52 24.29
N LEU A 574 -19.23 19.78 24.11
CA LEU A 574 -20.59 20.27 24.22
C LEU A 574 -21.31 19.60 25.39
N SER A 575 -22.19 20.35 26.04
CA SER A 575 -23.05 19.91 27.15
C SER A 575 -24.48 20.41 26.91
N ASN A 576 -25.41 20.08 27.82
CA ASN A 576 -26.84 20.36 27.64
C ASN A 576 -27.41 19.72 26.36
N ILE A 577 -27.01 18.47 26.09
CA ILE A 577 -27.38 17.73 24.90
C ILE A 577 -28.74 17.07 25.11
N ARG A 578 -29.64 17.27 24.15
CA ARG A 578 -30.97 16.67 24.15
C ARG A 578 -31.13 15.68 22.99
N LYS A 579 -32.06 14.74 23.14
CA LYS A 579 -32.30 13.65 22.18
C LYS A 579 -32.79 14.13 20.80
N ASP A 580 -33.37 15.32 20.72
CA ASP A 580 -33.84 15.98 19.50
C ASP A 580 -32.73 16.66 18.69
N MET A 581 -31.53 16.81 19.25
CA MET A 581 -30.41 17.43 18.53
C MET A 581 -29.76 16.44 17.55
N ASP A 582 -29.44 16.89 16.34
CA ASP A 582 -28.75 16.07 15.33
C ASP A 582 -27.46 15.45 15.87
N VAL A 583 -26.69 16.20 16.65
CA VAL A 583 -25.45 15.70 17.28
C VAL A 583 -25.68 14.52 18.23
N TYR A 584 -26.86 14.33 18.80
CA TYR A 584 -27.16 13.15 19.62
C TYR A 584 -27.33 11.89 18.77
N ARG A 585 -27.90 12.02 17.57
CA ARG A 585 -28.30 10.90 16.69
C ARG A 585 -27.23 10.56 15.65
N GLU A 586 -26.60 11.57 15.08
CA GLU A 586 -25.75 11.41 13.90
C GLU A 586 -24.26 11.29 14.24
N GLU A 587 -23.54 10.57 13.39
CA GLU A 587 -22.08 10.47 13.42
C GLU A 587 -21.46 11.76 12.84
N ILE A 588 -20.82 12.55 13.70
CA ILE A 588 -20.15 13.80 13.31
C ILE A 588 -18.81 13.51 12.62
N PHE A 589 -18.09 12.50 13.14
CA PHE A 589 -16.78 12.04 12.66
C PHE A 589 -15.68 13.12 12.70
N GLY A 590 -15.63 13.88 13.80
CA GLY A 590 -14.58 14.84 14.11
C GLY A 590 -14.45 15.00 15.64
N SER A 591 -13.47 15.77 16.11
CA SER A 591 -13.17 15.98 17.53
C SER A 591 -14.28 16.74 18.29
N VAL A 592 -15.43 16.11 18.50
CA VAL A 592 -16.61 16.67 19.17
C VAL A 592 -17.15 15.67 20.20
N LEU A 593 -16.99 16.02 21.47
CA LEU A 593 -17.42 15.22 22.62
C LEU A 593 -18.70 15.80 23.22
N LEU A 594 -19.68 14.95 23.47
CA LEU A 594 -20.98 15.30 24.05
C LEU A 594 -21.07 14.80 25.50
N ILE A 595 -21.25 15.71 26.46
CA ILE A 595 -21.49 15.38 27.87
C ILE A 595 -23.00 15.23 28.09
N ILE A 596 -23.40 14.07 28.60
CA ILE A 596 -24.80 13.75 28.92
C ILE A 596 -24.83 13.19 30.36
N PRO A 597 -25.43 13.90 31.32
CA PRO A 597 -25.53 13.39 32.68
C PRO A 597 -26.54 12.23 32.78
N PHE A 598 -26.31 11.33 33.73
CA PHE A 598 -27.26 10.27 34.10
C PHE A 598 -27.25 10.05 35.63
N ASP A 599 -28.30 9.41 36.13
CA ASP A 599 -28.50 9.16 37.57
C ASP A 599 -28.53 7.66 37.92
N THR A 600 -28.84 6.76 36.97
CA THR A 600 -28.91 5.31 37.21
C THR A 600 -28.22 4.48 36.14
N GLU A 601 -27.78 3.28 36.50
CA GLU A 601 -27.21 2.31 35.56
C GLU A 601 -28.17 2.01 34.39
N GLU A 602 -29.45 1.78 34.68
CA GLU A 602 -30.50 1.53 33.69
C GLU A 602 -30.64 2.67 32.68
N GLU A 603 -30.61 3.92 33.17
CA GLU A 603 -30.67 5.10 32.31
C GLU A 603 -29.45 5.19 31.40
N ALA A 604 -28.24 4.98 31.95
CA ALA A 604 -27.00 5.01 31.17
C ALA A 604 -27.00 3.97 30.05
N ILE A 605 -27.41 2.73 30.35
CA ILE A 605 -27.55 1.66 29.36
C ILE A 605 -28.62 2.02 28.33
N GLY A 606 -29.75 2.58 28.76
CA GLY A 606 -30.83 3.03 27.89
C GLY A 606 -30.37 4.10 26.89
N ILE A 607 -29.58 5.09 27.33
CA ILE A 607 -29.02 6.13 26.46
C ILE A 607 -27.92 5.57 25.56
N ALA A 608 -27.07 4.68 26.07
CA ALA A 608 -26.00 4.07 25.28
C ALA A 608 -26.55 3.29 24.09
N ASN A 609 -27.59 2.47 24.32
CA ASN A 609 -28.26 1.65 23.31
C ASN A 609 -29.30 2.42 22.45
N ASP A 610 -29.54 3.72 22.70
CA ASP A 610 -30.47 4.56 21.93
C ASP A 610 -29.89 4.97 20.56
N THR A 611 -29.61 3.99 19.71
CA THR A 611 -29.11 4.13 18.34
C THR A 611 -29.36 2.85 17.53
N THR A 612 -29.39 2.94 16.19
CA THR A 612 -29.41 1.75 15.30
C THR A 612 -28.01 1.19 15.03
N LEU A 613 -26.97 1.93 15.42
CA LEU A 613 -25.56 1.58 15.28
C LEU A 613 -25.08 0.76 16.50
N GLY A 614 -24.03 -0.02 16.32
CA GLY A 614 -23.53 -0.93 17.35
C GLY A 614 -22.06 -1.31 17.15
N LEU A 615 -21.20 -0.35 16.83
CA LEU A 615 -19.78 -0.62 16.60
C LEU A 615 -19.00 -0.80 17.91
N ALA A 616 -19.06 0.21 18.79
CA ALA A 616 -18.31 0.23 20.04
C ALA A 616 -19.13 0.82 21.18
N ALA A 617 -18.73 0.50 22.41
CA ALA A 617 -19.14 1.16 23.63
C ALA A 617 -18.04 1.03 24.70
N GLY A 618 -18.11 1.81 25.76
CA GLY A 618 -17.20 1.64 26.88
C GLY A 618 -17.76 2.11 28.21
N LEU A 619 -17.09 1.74 29.28
CA LEU A 619 -17.44 2.15 30.63
C LEU A 619 -16.22 2.24 31.55
N PHE A 620 -16.31 3.12 32.55
CA PHE A 620 -15.37 3.24 33.66
C PHE A 620 -16.11 3.05 34.99
N THR A 621 -15.63 2.10 35.80
CA THR A 621 -16.14 1.77 37.14
C THR A 621 -15.11 0.92 37.89
N LYS A 622 -15.10 0.98 39.22
CA LYS A 622 -14.28 0.09 40.08
C LYS A 622 -15.04 -1.16 40.49
N ASP A 623 -16.37 -1.17 40.39
CA ASP A 623 -17.20 -2.33 40.62
C ASP A 623 -17.10 -3.34 39.46
N LEU A 624 -16.43 -4.47 39.73
CA LEU A 624 -16.26 -5.56 38.77
C LEU A 624 -17.60 -6.20 38.33
N ALA A 625 -18.55 -6.35 39.24
CA ALA A 625 -19.84 -6.96 38.92
C ALA A 625 -20.66 -6.04 38.02
N ARG A 626 -20.61 -4.72 38.27
CA ARG A 626 -21.17 -3.71 37.38
C ARG A 626 -20.48 -3.72 36.03
N ALA A 627 -19.15 -3.78 36.01
CA ALA A 627 -18.38 -3.77 34.77
C ALA A 627 -18.84 -4.86 33.78
N HIS A 628 -18.93 -6.11 34.25
CA HIS A 628 -19.40 -7.22 33.44
C HIS A 628 -20.89 -7.13 33.07
N ARG A 629 -21.76 -6.83 34.04
CA ARG A 629 -23.21 -6.75 33.80
C ARG A 629 -23.57 -5.64 32.81
N VAL A 630 -22.92 -4.49 32.89
CA VAL A 630 -23.13 -3.39 31.94
C VAL A 630 -22.57 -3.77 30.58
N ALA A 631 -21.35 -4.34 30.52
CA ALA A 631 -20.75 -4.77 29.26
C ALA A 631 -21.65 -5.77 28.49
N ASP A 632 -22.24 -6.75 29.16
CA ASP A 632 -23.15 -7.73 28.57
C ASP A 632 -24.46 -7.11 28.03
N ARG A 633 -24.87 -5.95 28.57
CA ARG A 633 -26.11 -5.26 28.19
C ARG A 633 -25.90 -4.20 27.10
N LEU A 634 -24.66 -3.89 26.72
CA LEU A 634 -24.37 -2.92 25.67
C LEU A 634 -24.45 -3.58 24.28
N HIS A 635 -25.22 -2.97 23.38
CA HIS A 635 -25.42 -3.49 22.02
C HIS A 635 -24.30 -3.01 21.08
N ALA A 636 -23.08 -3.51 21.31
CA ALA A 636 -21.92 -3.17 20.51
C ALA A 636 -21.03 -4.39 20.24
N GLY A 637 -20.33 -4.40 19.11
CA GLY A 637 -19.37 -5.46 18.80
C GLY A 637 -18.03 -5.34 19.51
N ASN A 638 -17.69 -4.15 20.03
CA ASN A 638 -16.50 -3.90 20.83
C ASN A 638 -16.90 -3.18 22.12
N VAL A 639 -16.58 -3.73 23.29
CA VAL A 639 -16.87 -3.10 24.60
C VAL A 639 -15.59 -2.92 25.39
N TYR A 640 -15.28 -1.68 25.76
CA TYR A 640 -14.09 -1.32 26.51
C TYR A 640 -14.41 -1.07 27.98
N VAL A 641 -13.72 -1.75 28.90
CA VAL A 641 -13.90 -1.58 30.35
C VAL A 641 -12.62 -0.97 30.93
N ASN A 642 -12.75 0.21 31.55
CA ASN A 642 -11.64 0.96 32.14
C ASN A 642 -10.50 1.29 31.16
N THR A 643 -10.83 1.37 29.86
CA THR A 643 -9.94 1.73 28.76
C THR A 643 -10.79 2.22 27.57
N TYR A 644 -10.16 2.65 26.49
CA TYR A 644 -10.85 2.91 25.22
C TYR A 644 -9.90 2.88 24.02
N ASN A 645 -10.41 2.52 22.84
CA ASN A 645 -9.66 2.49 21.57
C ASN A 645 -8.46 1.52 21.55
N ASP A 646 -8.41 0.53 22.45
CA ASP A 646 -7.49 -0.59 22.30
C ASP A 646 -7.83 -1.36 21.02
N VAL A 647 -6.80 -1.64 20.23
CA VAL A 647 -6.94 -2.44 19.02
C VAL A 647 -5.83 -3.47 18.94
N SER A 648 -6.22 -4.71 18.68
CA SER A 648 -5.30 -5.83 18.64
C SER A 648 -5.64 -6.76 17.47
N PRO A 649 -4.66 -7.22 16.68
CA PRO A 649 -4.92 -8.21 15.64
C PRO A 649 -5.41 -9.55 16.21
N PHE A 650 -5.26 -9.79 17.51
CA PHE A 650 -5.71 -11.00 18.19
C PHE A 650 -7.23 -11.04 18.44
N VAL A 651 -7.88 -9.87 18.52
CA VAL A 651 -9.29 -9.75 18.93
C VAL A 651 -10.13 -9.38 17.71
N PRO A 652 -11.22 -10.12 17.39
CA PRO A 652 -12.12 -9.75 16.31
C PRO A 652 -12.70 -8.35 16.51
N PHE A 653 -12.75 -7.58 15.44
CA PHE A 653 -13.27 -6.23 15.41
C PHE A 653 -14.44 -6.17 14.43
N GLY A 654 -15.59 -5.63 14.86
CA GLY A 654 -16.65 -5.26 13.93
C GLY A 654 -17.97 -4.88 14.58
N GLY A 655 -18.93 -4.46 13.76
CA GLY A 655 -20.20 -3.89 14.22
C GLY A 655 -21.34 -4.88 14.46
N TYR A 656 -22.39 -4.37 15.12
CA TYR A 656 -23.74 -4.90 15.22
C TYR A 656 -24.71 -3.93 14.51
N GLY A 657 -25.90 -4.40 14.13
CA GLY A 657 -26.96 -3.56 13.56
C GLY A 657 -26.52 -2.83 12.28
N ASP A 658 -26.83 -1.54 12.18
CA ASP A 658 -26.45 -0.71 11.02
C ASP A 658 -24.94 -0.41 10.96
N SER A 659 -24.15 -0.74 12.00
CA SER A 659 -22.68 -0.65 11.95
C SER A 659 -22.03 -1.77 11.14
N GLY A 660 -22.82 -2.71 10.61
CA GLY A 660 -22.38 -3.73 9.66
C GLY A 660 -22.23 -5.12 10.28
N PHE A 661 -21.57 -6.01 9.53
CA PHE A 661 -21.45 -7.43 9.87
C PHE A 661 -20.22 -8.07 9.22
N GLY A 662 -19.85 -9.24 9.76
CA GLY A 662 -18.54 -9.83 9.58
C GLY A 662 -17.53 -9.24 10.57
N ARG A 663 -16.30 -9.74 10.57
CA ARG A 663 -15.23 -9.26 11.45
C ARG A 663 -13.94 -9.04 10.67
N GLU A 664 -13.24 -7.97 11.00
CA GLU A 664 -11.81 -7.82 10.79
C GLU A 664 -11.07 -8.35 12.02
N ASN A 665 -9.74 -8.56 11.91
CA ASN A 665 -8.90 -9.09 13.01
C ASN A 665 -9.32 -10.47 13.57
N GLY A 666 -8.46 -11.01 14.44
CA GLY A 666 -8.64 -12.32 15.05
C GLY A 666 -8.69 -13.47 14.06
N VAL A 667 -8.96 -14.68 14.56
CA VAL A 667 -9.19 -15.85 13.70
C VAL A 667 -10.52 -15.76 12.94
N ALA A 668 -11.48 -14.99 13.45
CA ALA A 668 -12.80 -14.81 12.85
C ALA A 668 -12.71 -14.20 11.43
N ALA A 669 -11.78 -13.27 11.20
CA ALA A 669 -11.57 -12.69 9.87
C ALA A 669 -11.18 -13.75 8.81
N LEU A 670 -10.39 -14.77 9.19
CA LEU A 670 -9.98 -15.84 8.27
C LEU A 670 -11.18 -16.65 7.74
N GLU A 671 -12.25 -16.75 8.53
CA GLU A 671 -13.48 -17.42 8.10
C GLU A 671 -14.18 -16.66 6.96
N HIS A 672 -14.06 -15.33 6.95
CA HIS A 672 -14.62 -14.49 5.91
C HIS A 672 -13.79 -14.48 4.63
N TYR A 673 -12.55 -14.94 4.66
CA TYR A 673 -11.64 -15.00 3.51
C TYR A 673 -11.38 -16.42 3.01
N SER A 674 -12.11 -17.41 3.53
CA SER A 674 -12.05 -18.81 3.12
C SER A 674 -13.45 -19.40 2.97
N GLN A 675 -13.53 -20.59 2.37
CA GLN A 675 -14.77 -21.38 2.29
C GLN A 675 -14.50 -22.83 2.64
N ILE A 676 -15.51 -23.49 3.19
CA ILE A 676 -15.44 -24.91 3.56
C ILE A 676 -15.88 -25.77 2.37
N LYS A 677 -15.02 -26.72 1.98
CA LYS A 677 -15.37 -27.83 1.11
C LYS A 677 -15.49 -29.10 1.93
N SER A 678 -16.68 -29.70 1.94
CA SER A 678 -16.91 -31.02 2.55
C SER A 678 -16.71 -32.12 1.51
N VAL A 679 -15.88 -33.11 1.82
CA VAL A 679 -15.62 -34.28 0.98
C VAL A 679 -16.08 -35.52 1.72
N PHE A 680 -17.00 -36.27 1.12
CA PHE A 680 -17.51 -37.54 1.65
C PHE A 680 -16.78 -38.70 0.99
N VAL A 681 -16.27 -39.62 1.80
CA VAL A 681 -15.51 -40.78 1.35
C VAL A 681 -16.18 -42.04 1.87
N SER A 682 -16.42 -42.98 0.95
CA SER A 682 -16.73 -44.37 1.27
C SER A 682 -15.52 -45.22 0.90
N ILE A 683 -15.04 -46.02 1.85
CA ILE A 683 -13.98 -47.01 1.61
C ILE A 683 -14.53 -48.42 1.39
N ALA A 684 -15.87 -48.58 1.39
CA ALA A 684 -16.53 -49.82 1.04
C ALA A 684 -16.13 -50.29 -0.37
N SER A 685 -15.93 -51.60 -0.55
CA SER A 685 -15.55 -52.17 -1.85
C SER A 685 -16.61 -52.02 -2.94
N LYS A 686 -17.88 -51.81 -2.56
CA LYS A 686 -19.02 -51.59 -3.45
C LYS A 686 -19.98 -50.56 -2.86
N LEU A 687 -20.58 -49.74 -3.72
CA LEU A 687 -21.75 -48.93 -3.37
C LEU A 687 -23.01 -49.73 -3.70
N GLU A 688 -23.85 -50.01 -2.69
CA GLU A 688 -25.11 -50.71 -2.92
C GLU A 688 -26.04 -49.89 -3.82
N ASN A 689 -26.67 -50.56 -4.81
CA ASN A 689 -27.68 -49.93 -5.64
C ASN A 689 -29.03 -49.99 -4.91
N PRO A 690 -29.60 -48.84 -4.47
CA PRO A 690 -30.86 -48.81 -3.74
C PRO A 690 -32.09 -49.07 -4.63
N PHE A 691 -31.93 -49.25 -5.94
CA PHE A 691 -33.03 -49.41 -6.92
C PHE A 691 -33.16 -50.83 -7.47
N LYS A 692 -32.71 -51.84 -6.72
CA LYS A 692 -32.84 -53.25 -7.13
C LYS A 692 -34.25 -53.79 -6.99
#